data_AF-F2ASM5-F1
#
_entry.id   AF-F2ASM5-F1
#
_cell.length_a   1.000
_cell.length_b   1.000
_cell.length_c   1.000
_cell.angle_alpha   90.00
_cell.angle_beta   90.00
_cell.angle_gamma   90.00
#
_symmetry.space_group_name_H-M   'P 1'
#
loop_
_entity.id
_entity.type
_entity.pdbx_description
1 polymer ?
#
loop_
_entity_poly.entity_id
_entity_poly.type
_entity_poly.pdbx_seq_one_letter_code
_entity_poly.pdbx_strand_id
1 'polypeptide(L)'
;MISKACCRHLLIVVSLFTSLSVGTPRHLHAGSSDESVRELLFTREHDVLSQGFDSVVLQASKLTPEDRFDVLADWVLPSETRSNFRMQSRFVQISPIADAEVAPNESVVEGITSPAFYLLTSAKETNRLSELRRRVREIPDSSQSDQIRAKLALLFMIDVASLTSESPATPSQSTSAILDTLATLVRKQSPDANRQDWPEILALAYGRQSALRRSELVELAASICSPQMEDSEWDSNGVWDVYAFGSLAALTLSNETNAMHRSVSSSAFENSPFRSWQRASVVSANSRGNGFTAATWRPMGYAVHKVSGHNNDYLYLPSPLTGDFEIECDLTGQPFQEMQVAYAGLFASHHSSRDQAELGGIRSQEMLPLDPPMSPPDDWMSCRVSVRNGVCRHFINGRPILQRTLVDGQFPWVALRAHRLSHGGIRNLTITGSPEIPSSIDMVNSPKLVGWYSYYDEPVDNPNDMFSWRSVATQETEASFEVQHAARRELAGSNLESLLMYHRPMMEDGSIEYEFFYAKGKTAVHPAIDRTALMLEPDGVKVHWVTDGAHQPGILSPANRVFATKEGQRRPQLDLKDNSWNRVRLELRGDDVQLHLNGKPVVERTLETWNQRQFGLFHFADETNVRVRNLRWSGDWPNADQVFGENFRVMPNTAEMEQLASALPQSYQQDLRKLELDASHFIQRGGPISVEEDGIAMKASGSQSTDLPLWLEVRGDFDLRARFENFQHADVGDGALEMLAYLPSDGQKIRVARHRWDNKEQKLRTRFSPMTDAGHQAQRARDHWVANEATSGVFRMVRLGTTVHYLFAENDSETFRLLSTDQVGRGALNAGGITLKAFSSKGGSASTTWTNISVRAEEISGVAVPDMQALRNQLDDSKKLLKKSFVHDFTRAAPDTEMFARINDTRPWNEADDGLRMRDIGTGEWGASALVAQMPVEGDFDIRLEFDELKLSSGNGQQAILAIEVQPTSDPRTTVNSMLGMNAPGVIQAEGYARVRMPDGSQWFNGTERHTVTAATALRIARRGERFFMMVRDEAEQHDRIVSMSDHSNAPINGIIMMLHSGGAGSESSVRLKKFEVHSDEQ
;
A
#
# COMPACT_ATOMS: atom_id res chain seq x y z
N MET A 1 -63.11 20.20 32.79
CA MET A 1 -61.72 20.38 33.27
C MET A 1 -60.88 19.10 33.33
N ILE A 2 -61.35 17.94 32.82
CA ILE A 2 -60.58 16.67 32.84
C ILE A 2 -60.05 16.26 31.45
N SER A 3 -60.54 16.86 30.36
CA SER A 3 -60.14 16.48 28.99
C SER A 3 -58.83 17.10 28.47
N LYS A 4 -58.33 18.21 29.06
CA LYS A 4 -57.06 18.84 28.65
C LYS A 4 -55.81 18.25 29.31
N ALA A 5 -55.95 17.51 30.41
CA ALA A 5 -54.84 16.85 31.10
C ALA A 5 -54.44 15.51 30.42
N CYS A 6 -55.41 14.74 29.91
CA CYS A 6 -55.15 13.51 29.17
C CYS A 6 -54.48 13.75 27.81
N CYS A 7 -54.87 14.79 27.06
CA CYS A 7 -54.20 15.10 25.79
C CYS A 7 -52.74 15.54 25.96
N ARG A 8 -52.39 16.18 27.09
CA ARG A 8 -50.99 16.53 27.40
C ARG A 8 -50.15 15.32 27.80
N HIS A 9 -50.72 14.34 28.51
CA HIS A 9 -50.02 13.11 28.85
C HIS A 9 -49.82 12.20 27.63
N LEU A 10 -50.80 12.13 26.72
CA LEU A 10 -50.68 11.31 25.51
C LEU A 10 -49.63 11.87 24.52
N LEU A 11 -49.50 13.19 24.39
CA LEU A 11 -48.47 13.85 23.57
C LEU A 11 -47.05 13.73 24.16
N ILE A 12 -46.92 13.73 25.49
CA ILE A 12 -45.64 13.48 26.17
C ILE A 12 -45.21 12.02 25.97
N VAL A 13 -46.14 11.07 26.02
CA VAL A 13 -45.87 9.65 25.79
C VAL A 13 -45.51 9.37 24.32
N VAL A 14 -46.21 9.96 23.34
CA VAL A 14 -45.88 9.81 21.91
C VAL A 14 -44.56 10.50 21.53
N SER A 15 -44.18 11.59 22.21
CA SER A 15 -42.87 12.24 22.02
C SER A 15 -41.73 11.42 22.65
N LEU A 16 -41.97 10.75 23.78
CA LEU A 16 -41.05 9.76 24.35
C LEU A 16 -40.84 8.55 23.43
N PHE A 17 -41.86 8.12 22.67
CA PHE A 17 -41.76 6.97 21.76
C PHE A 17 -41.10 7.27 20.41
N THR A 18 -41.06 8.52 19.96
CA THR A 18 -40.24 8.89 18.78
C THR A 18 -38.76 9.02 19.13
N SER A 19 -38.41 9.29 20.40
CA SER A 19 -37.02 9.29 20.89
C SER A 19 -36.47 7.92 21.31
N LEU A 20 -37.33 6.92 21.56
CA LEU A 20 -36.92 5.57 21.99
C LEU A 20 -36.80 4.55 20.85
N SER A 21 -37.11 4.93 19.60
CA SER A 21 -37.01 4.06 18.43
C SER A 21 -35.96 4.57 17.43
N VAL A 22 -34.69 4.49 17.79
CA VAL A 22 -33.59 4.48 16.80
C VAL A 22 -32.84 3.17 16.95
N GLY A 23 -33.53 2.11 16.56
CA GLY A 23 -33.03 0.73 16.48
C GLY A 23 -33.98 -0.04 15.56
N THR A 24 -33.81 0.14 14.25
CA THR A 24 -34.63 -0.40 13.13
C THR A 24 -36.16 -0.15 13.21
N PRO A 25 -36.78 0.51 12.20
CA PRO A 25 -38.23 0.66 12.18
C PRO A 25 -38.88 -0.69 11.82
N ARG A 26 -39.42 -1.41 12.79
CA ARG A 26 -40.53 -2.33 12.49
C ARG A 26 -41.75 -1.46 12.21
N HIS A 27 -42.23 -1.49 10.97
CA HIS A 27 -43.47 -0.81 10.56
C HIS A 27 -44.63 -1.19 11.49
N LEU A 28 -45.00 -0.28 12.40
CA LEU A 28 -46.30 -0.31 13.06
C LEU A 28 -47.33 0.13 12.01
N HIS A 29 -48.08 -0.82 11.48
CA HIS A 29 -49.21 -0.51 10.60
C HIS A 29 -50.26 0.29 11.37
N ALA A 30 -50.82 1.32 10.72
CA ALA A 30 -51.97 2.06 11.23
C ALA A 30 -53.18 1.11 11.36
N GLY A 31 -53.36 0.53 12.54
CA GLY A 31 -54.42 -0.46 12.81
C GLY A 31 -54.14 -1.42 13.97
N SER A 32 -52.98 -1.39 14.62
CA SER A 32 -52.70 -2.21 15.82
C SER A 32 -53.59 -1.78 16.99
N SER A 33 -54.24 -2.74 17.67
CA SER A 33 -55.11 -2.45 18.82
C SER A 33 -54.30 -2.00 20.05
N ASP A 34 -54.91 -1.24 20.96
CA ASP A 34 -54.31 -0.84 22.24
C ASP A 34 -53.75 -2.04 23.02
N GLU A 35 -54.33 -3.22 22.82
CA GLU A 35 -53.91 -4.48 23.45
C GLU A 35 -52.63 -5.04 22.81
N SER A 36 -52.43 -4.89 21.49
CA SER A 36 -51.18 -5.25 20.82
C SER A 36 -50.04 -4.28 21.11
N VAL A 37 -50.34 -3.00 21.32
CA VAL A 37 -49.33 -2.00 21.76
C VAL A 37 -48.97 -2.23 23.23
N ARG A 38 -49.95 -2.59 24.06
CA ARG A 38 -49.72 -2.98 25.46
C ARG A 38 -48.95 -4.30 25.54
N GLU A 39 -49.26 -5.30 24.73
CA GLU A 39 -48.39 -6.47 24.58
C GLU A 39 -47.00 -6.05 24.10
N LEU A 40 -46.81 -5.19 23.09
CA LEU A 40 -45.47 -4.77 22.67
C LEU A 40 -44.68 -4.00 23.76
N LEU A 41 -45.38 -3.21 24.58
CA LEU A 41 -44.82 -2.44 25.69
C LEU A 41 -44.53 -3.29 26.93
N PHE A 42 -45.25 -4.39 27.12
CA PHE A 42 -45.16 -5.26 28.30
C PHE A 42 -44.78 -6.72 27.98
N THR A 43 -44.47 -7.07 26.72
CA THR A 43 -43.96 -8.39 26.30
C THR A 43 -42.48 -8.58 26.67
N ARG A 44 -41.84 -7.53 27.21
CA ARG A 44 -40.84 -7.74 28.27
C ARG A 44 -41.54 -8.02 29.59
N GLU A 45 -42.30 -9.09 29.65
CA GLU A 45 -42.99 -9.58 30.85
C GLU A 45 -42.00 -10.21 31.86
N HIS A 46 -40.72 -9.83 31.77
CA HIS A 46 -39.66 -10.10 32.72
C HIS A 46 -38.93 -8.84 33.23
N ASP A 47 -39.08 -7.67 32.59
CA ASP A 47 -38.31 -6.46 32.98
C ASP A 47 -38.96 -5.66 34.11
N VAL A 48 -40.24 -5.90 34.41
CA VAL A 48 -40.93 -5.22 35.52
C VAL A 48 -40.88 -6.04 36.82
N LEU A 49 -40.42 -7.30 36.77
CA LEU A 49 -40.38 -8.20 37.95
C LEU A 49 -39.07 -8.99 38.15
N SER A 50 -38.05 -8.82 37.29
CA SER A 50 -36.70 -9.35 37.54
C SER A 50 -35.71 -8.19 37.71
N GLN A 51 -34.88 -8.24 38.75
CA GLN A 51 -33.80 -7.27 38.91
C GLN A 51 -32.89 -7.34 37.67
N GLY A 52 -32.70 -6.23 36.94
CA GLY A 52 -31.69 -6.17 35.88
C GLY A 52 -30.30 -6.47 36.45
N PHE A 53 -29.38 -7.01 35.65
CA PHE A 53 -28.04 -7.40 36.14
C PHE A 53 -27.28 -6.21 36.79
N ASP A 54 -27.47 -4.98 36.32
CA ASP A 54 -26.91 -3.76 36.95
C ASP A 54 -27.40 -3.59 38.40
N SER A 55 -28.69 -3.85 38.65
CA SER A 55 -29.25 -3.82 40.02
C SER A 55 -28.63 -4.90 40.90
N VAL A 56 -28.36 -6.09 40.36
CA VAL A 56 -27.75 -7.19 41.13
C VAL A 56 -26.31 -6.84 41.51
N VAL A 57 -25.52 -6.29 40.59
CA VAL A 57 -24.15 -5.85 40.87
C VAL A 57 -24.12 -4.74 41.93
N LEU A 58 -25.00 -3.74 41.81
CA LEU A 58 -25.11 -2.66 42.80
C LEU A 58 -25.60 -3.13 44.16
N GLN A 59 -26.54 -4.07 44.24
CA GLN A 59 -26.98 -4.67 45.51
C GLN A 59 -25.85 -5.50 46.14
N ALA A 60 -25.19 -6.33 45.34
CA ALA A 60 -24.05 -7.16 45.76
C ALA A 60 -22.89 -6.31 46.31
N SER A 61 -22.68 -5.10 45.79
CA SER A 61 -21.66 -4.17 46.30
C SER A 61 -21.85 -3.72 47.75
N LYS A 62 -23.07 -3.88 48.31
CA LYS A 62 -23.42 -3.49 49.68
C LYS A 62 -23.34 -4.65 50.68
N LEU A 63 -22.96 -5.84 50.23
CA LEU A 63 -22.93 -7.07 51.03
C LEU A 63 -21.51 -7.42 51.49
N THR A 64 -21.41 -8.29 52.50
CA THR A 64 -20.14 -8.90 52.91
C THR A 64 -19.61 -9.85 51.82
N PRO A 65 -18.30 -10.14 51.72
CA PRO A 65 -17.76 -11.04 50.71
C PRO A 65 -18.45 -12.42 50.67
N GLU A 66 -18.82 -12.98 51.82
CA GLU A 66 -19.54 -14.25 51.95
C GLU A 66 -20.97 -14.16 51.42
N ASP A 67 -21.77 -13.21 51.91
CA ASP A 67 -23.16 -13.02 51.46
C ASP A 67 -23.21 -12.65 49.97
N ARG A 68 -22.23 -11.87 49.51
CA ARG A 68 -22.06 -11.47 48.13
C ARG A 68 -21.79 -12.68 47.22
N PHE A 69 -20.93 -13.62 47.64
CA PHE A 69 -20.72 -14.86 46.91
C PHE A 69 -22.03 -15.65 46.78
N ASP A 70 -22.78 -15.81 47.87
CA ASP A 70 -24.00 -16.62 47.85
C ASP A 70 -25.09 -16.00 46.97
N VAL A 71 -25.30 -14.67 47.05
CA VAL A 71 -26.25 -13.94 46.20
C VAL A 71 -25.86 -14.01 44.72
N LEU A 72 -24.59 -13.79 44.39
CA LEU A 72 -24.12 -13.84 42.99
C LEU A 72 -24.14 -15.28 42.45
N ALA A 73 -23.82 -16.28 43.27
CA ALA A 73 -23.87 -17.68 42.87
C ALA A 73 -25.31 -18.13 42.59
N ASP A 74 -26.28 -17.73 43.42
CA ASP A 74 -27.70 -17.98 43.14
C ASP A 74 -28.16 -17.23 41.88
N TRP A 75 -27.65 -16.02 41.62
CA TRP A 75 -28.01 -15.28 40.41
C TRP A 75 -27.47 -15.93 39.14
N VAL A 76 -26.15 -16.19 39.08
CA VAL A 76 -25.44 -16.62 37.87
C VAL A 76 -25.72 -18.09 37.53
N LEU A 77 -25.81 -18.97 38.54
CA LEU A 77 -26.02 -20.40 38.33
C LEU A 77 -27.52 -20.74 38.20
N PRO A 78 -27.86 -21.78 37.43
CA PRO A 78 -29.18 -22.40 37.49
C PRO A 78 -29.58 -22.83 38.91
N SER A 79 -30.86 -22.72 39.23
CA SER A 79 -31.49 -23.15 40.48
C SER A 79 -32.77 -23.95 40.21
N GLU A 80 -33.42 -24.49 41.25
CA GLU A 80 -34.67 -25.26 41.10
C GLU A 80 -35.80 -24.46 40.44
N THR A 81 -35.78 -23.13 40.59
CA THR A 81 -36.78 -22.22 40.01
C THR A 81 -36.33 -21.59 38.69
N ARG A 82 -35.07 -21.80 38.27
CA ARG A 82 -34.45 -21.14 37.11
C ARG A 82 -33.45 -22.06 36.40
N SER A 83 -33.74 -22.48 35.18
CA SER A 83 -32.95 -23.52 34.48
C SER A 83 -31.67 -23.04 33.77
N ASN A 84 -31.44 -21.72 33.64
CA ASN A 84 -30.42 -21.18 32.73
C ASN A 84 -29.31 -20.41 33.47
N PHE A 85 -28.09 -20.49 32.97
CA PHE A 85 -26.98 -19.61 33.37
C PHE A 85 -27.28 -18.17 32.97
N ARG A 86 -27.01 -17.22 33.87
CA ARG A 86 -27.21 -15.78 33.64
C ARG A 86 -25.87 -15.07 33.49
N MET A 87 -25.46 -14.88 32.24
CA MET A 87 -24.20 -14.24 31.87
C MET A 87 -24.39 -12.82 31.31
N GLN A 88 -25.62 -12.27 31.34
CA GLN A 88 -25.91 -10.91 30.86
C GLN A 88 -25.01 -9.89 31.56
N SER A 89 -24.41 -9.01 30.77
CA SER A 89 -23.40 -8.06 31.20
C SER A 89 -23.53 -6.74 30.42
N ARG A 90 -22.60 -5.79 30.63
CA ARG A 90 -22.56 -4.51 29.91
C ARG A 90 -21.13 -4.07 29.63
N PHE A 91 -20.90 -3.49 28.47
CA PHE A 91 -19.68 -2.74 28.20
C PHE A 91 -19.73 -1.38 28.90
N VAL A 92 -18.64 -0.99 29.52
CA VAL A 92 -18.48 0.24 30.29
C VAL A 92 -17.25 0.97 29.79
N GLN A 93 -17.37 2.27 29.51
CA GLN A 93 -16.19 3.07 29.19
C GLN A 93 -15.53 3.49 30.48
N ILE A 94 -14.33 2.98 30.76
CA ILE A 94 -13.53 3.36 31.95
C ILE A 94 -13.22 4.88 31.89
N SER A 95 -14.15 5.69 32.38
CA SER A 95 -14.08 7.14 32.49
C SER A 95 -14.38 7.49 33.95
N PRO A 96 -13.53 8.27 34.63
CA PRO A 96 -13.50 8.29 36.10
C PRO A 96 -14.67 9.03 36.77
N ILE A 97 -15.53 9.76 36.04
CA ILE A 97 -16.64 10.53 36.63
C ILE A 97 -17.99 9.83 36.49
N ALA A 98 -18.26 9.13 35.39
CA ALA A 98 -19.59 8.56 35.13
C ALA A 98 -19.76 7.13 35.62
N ASP A 99 -18.70 6.30 35.59
CA ASP A 99 -18.86 4.84 35.73
C ASP A 99 -18.58 4.29 37.13
N ALA A 100 -17.93 5.07 38.01
CA ALA A 100 -17.70 4.67 39.41
C ALA A 100 -19.02 4.51 40.20
N GLU A 101 -20.11 5.16 39.77
CA GLU A 101 -21.46 4.97 40.34
C GLU A 101 -22.24 3.83 39.66
N VAL A 102 -21.77 3.30 38.53
CA VAL A 102 -22.51 2.33 37.72
C VAL A 102 -22.08 0.89 38.00
N ALA A 103 -20.80 0.65 38.28
CA ALA A 103 -20.31 -0.67 38.68
C ALA A 103 -19.10 -0.57 39.63
N PRO A 104 -19.02 -1.43 40.67
CA PRO A 104 -17.82 -1.55 41.49
C PRO A 104 -16.66 -2.11 40.67
N ASN A 105 -15.43 -1.68 40.94
CA ASN A 105 -14.24 -2.09 40.19
C ASN A 105 -14.04 -3.62 40.18
N GLU A 106 -14.46 -4.29 41.26
CA GLU A 106 -14.36 -5.74 41.45
C GLU A 106 -15.26 -6.55 40.49
N SER A 107 -16.26 -5.90 39.87
CA SER A 107 -17.13 -6.52 38.87
C SER A 107 -16.72 -6.22 37.43
N VAL A 108 -15.65 -5.44 37.21
CA VAL A 108 -15.23 -4.95 35.90
C VAL A 108 -13.92 -5.62 35.46
N VAL A 109 -13.91 -6.20 34.26
CA VAL A 109 -12.69 -6.74 33.61
C VAL A 109 -12.67 -6.26 32.16
N GLU A 110 -11.52 -5.70 31.72
CA GLU A 110 -11.32 -5.14 30.36
C GLU A 110 -12.47 -4.22 29.87
N GLY A 111 -13.08 -3.43 30.76
CA GLY A 111 -14.19 -2.53 30.39
C GLY A 111 -15.54 -3.24 30.22
N ILE A 112 -15.71 -4.43 30.80
CA ILE A 112 -16.99 -5.14 30.86
C ILE A 112 -17.36 -5.35 32.32
N THR A 113 -18.56 -4.92 32.73
CA THR A 113 -19.13 -5.23 34.05
C THR A 113 -19.99 -6.48 33.97
N SER A 114 -19.75 -7.44 34.86
CA SER A 114 -20.47 -8.72 34.87
C SER A 114 -20.71 -9.26 36.29
N PRO A 115 -21.92 -9.78 36.59
CA PRO A 115 -22.15 -10.57 37.80
C PRO A 115 -21.23 -11.78 37.90
N ALA A 116 -20.85 -12.39 36.76
CA ALA A 116 -19.95 -13.54 36.72
C ALA A 116 -18.52 -13.16 37.16
N PHE A 117 -18.02 -12.00 36.74
CA PHE A 117 -16.73 -11.49 37.22
C PHE A 117 -16.78 -11.21 38.72
N TYR A 118 -17.86 -10.60 39.19
CA TYR A 118 -17.97 -10.30 40.62
C TYR A 118 -18.10 -11.56 41.47
N LEU A 119 -18.74 -12.62 40.94
CA LEU A 119 -18.80 -13.93 41.57
C LEU A 119 -17.40 -14.55 41.68
N LEU A 120 -16.60 -14.49 40.62
CA LEU A 120 -15.22 -15.01 40.62
C LEU A 120 -14.34 -14.26 41.63
N THR A 121 -14.43 -12.93 41.68
CA THR A 121 -13.73 -12.10 42.66
C THR A 121 -14.14 -12.47 44.09
N SER A 122 -15.45 -12.58 44.35
CA SER A 122 -15.99 -13.00 45.66
C SER A 122 -15.56 -14.41 46.06
N ALA A 123 -15.55 -15.34 45.10
CA ALA A 123 -15.11 -16.72 45.31
C ALA A 123 -13.62 -16.78 45.66
N LYS A 124 -12.81 -15.92 45.05
CA LYS A 124 -11.37 -15.81 45.34
C LYS A 124 -11.13 -15.23 46.72
N GLU A 125 -11.83 -14.15 47.08
CA GLU A 125 -11.74 -13.51 48.41
C GLU A 125 -12.17 -14.44 49.55
N THR A 126 -13.17 -15.28 49.32
CA THR A 126 -13.71 -16.23 50.32
C THR A 126 -13.05 -17.62 50.24
N ASN A 127 -12.08 -17.84 49.35
CA ASN A 127 -11.44 -19.13 49.09
C ASN A 127 -12.42 -20.27 48.70
N ARG A 128 -13.50 -19.92 47.98
CA ARG A 128 -14.59 -20.82 47.52
C ARG A 128 -14.54 -21.15 46.02
N LEU A 129 -13.43 -20.88 45.32
CA LEU A 129 -13.28 -21.20 43.89
C LEU A 129 -13.48 -22.70 43.58
N SER A 130 -12.92 -23.59 44.41
CA SER A 130 -13.09 -25.04 44.27
C SER A 130 -14.54 -25.49 44.46
N GLU A 131 -15.26 -24.86 45.39
CA GLU A 131 -16.69 -25.11 45.61
C GLU A 131 -17.51 -24.67 44.39
N LEU A 132 -17.26 -23.45 43.90
CA LEU A 132 -17.93 -22.90 42.73
C LEU A 132 -17.69 -23.80 41.50
N ARG A 133 -16.45 -24.24 41.28
CA ARG A 133 -16.11 -25.16 40.18
C ARG A 133 -16.91 -26.46 40.23
N ARG A 134 -17.01 -27.06 41.42
CA ARG A 134 -17.77 -28.30 41.62
C ARG A 134 -19.26 -28.08 41.31
N ARG A 135 -19.85 -26.99 41.83
CA ARG A 135 -21.25 -26.63 41.56
C ARG A 135 -21.53 -26.48 40.07
N VAL A 136 -20.67 -25.79 39.32
CA VAL A 136 -20.84 -25.62 37.86
C VAL A 136 -20.74 -26.94 37.10
N ARG A 137 -19.82 -27.83 37.50
CA ARG A 137 -19.62 -29.13 36.83
C ARG A 137 -20.79 -30.09 37.02
N GLU A 138 -21.41 -30.08 38.20
CA GLU A 138 -22.53 -30.96 38.57
C GLU A 138 -23.86 -30.58 37.88
N ILE A 139 -23.97 -29.35 37.37
CA ILE A 139 -25.13 -28.93 36.57
C ILE A 139 -25.17 -29.76 35.27
N PRO A 140 -26.26 -30.49 34.97
CA PRO A 140 -26.39 -31.26 33.74
C PRO A 140 -26.26 -30.38 32.49
N ASP A 141 -25.73 -30.94 31.40
CA ASP A 141 -25.68 -30.22 30.14
C ASP A 141 -27.11 -30.00 29.61
N SER A 142 -27.40 -28.75 29.24
CA SER A 142 -28.65 -28.39 28.60
C SER A 142 -28.71 -28.90 27.16
N SER A 143 -29.91 -29.10 26.62
CA SER A 143 -30.09 -29.32 25.19
C SER A 143 -29.85 -28.06 24.35
N GLN A 144 -29.81 -26.89 24.99
CA GLN A 144 -29.58 -25.60 24.34
C GLN A 144 -28.08 -25.28 24.27
N SER A 145 -27.58 -24.98 23.06
CA SER A 145 -26.15 -24.77 22.79
C SER A 145 -25.56 -23.56 23.56
N ASP A 146 -26.33 -22.48 23.70
CA ASP A 146 -25.96 -21.28 24.47
C ASP A 146 -25.65 -21.60 25.94
N GLN A 147 -26.43 -22.49 26.55
CA GLN A 147 -26.23 -22.90 27.95
C GLN A 147 -25.00 -23.80 28.13
N ILE A 148 -24.68 -24.64 27.14
CA ILE A 148 -23.42 -25.41 27.13
C ILE A 148 -22.23 -24.45 27.06
N ARG A 149 -22.28 -23.44 26.18
CA ARG A 149 -21.22 -22.43 26.05
C ARG A 149 -21.06 -21.59 27.32
N ALA A 150 -22.17 -21.17 27.95
CA ALA A 150 -22.16 -20.48 29.25
C ALA A 150 -21.46 -21.29 30.34
N LYS A 151 -21.78 -22.59 30.43
CA LYS A 151 -21.12 -23.52 31.37
C LYS A 151 -19.62 -23.63 31.08
N LEU A 152 -19.21 -23.84 29.83
CA LEU A 152 -17.80 -23.96 29.44
C LEU A 152 -17.01 -22.67 29.71
N ALA A 153 -17.57 -21.50 29.35
CA ALA A 153 -16.98 -20.20 29.61
C ALA A 153 -16.75 -19.98 31.12
N LEU A 154 -17.75 -20.25 31.96
CA LEU A 154 -17.62 -20.11 33.41
C LEU A 154 -16.59 -21.09 33.99
N LEU A 155 -16.58 -22.35 33.55
CA LEU A 155 -15.57 -23.32 33.96
C LEU A 155 -14.15 -22.87 33.58
N PHE A 156 -13.97 -22.31 32.39
CA PHE A 156 -12.70 -21.73 31.95
C PHE A 156 -12.28 -20.55 32.83
N MET A 157 -13.17 -19.59 33.08
CA MET A 157 -12.84 -18.43 33.92
C MET A 157 -12.50 -18.82 35.37
N ILE A 158 -13.16 -19.85 35.93
CA ILE A 158 -12.82 -20.38 37.26
C ILE A 158 -11.42 -21.03 37.26
N ASP A 159 -11.08 -21.80 36.22
CA ASP A 159 -9.75 -22.39 36.07
C ASP A 159 -8.67 -21.30 36.01
N VAL A 160 -8.92 -20.23 35.24
CA VAL A 160 -8.03 -19.07 35.12
C VAL A 160 -7.88 -18.34 36.45
N ALA A 161 -8.98 -18.11 37.17
CA ALA A 161 -8.98 -17.44 38.48
C ALA A 161 -8.15 -18.19 39.53
N SER A 162 -7.99 -19.51 39.35
CA SER A 162 -7.25 -20.41 40.23
C SER A 162 -5.75 -20.47 39.95
N LEU A 163 -5.27 -19.85 38.86
CA LEU A 163 -3.85 -19.78 38.53
C LEU A 163 -3.11 -18.81 39.47
N THR A 164 -1.94 -19.22 39.97
CA THR A 164 -1.08 -18.37 40.81
C THR A 164 -0.19 -17.45 39.96
N SER A 165 0.12 -16.26 40.48
CA SER A 165 0.86 -15.19 39.79
C SER A 165 2.36 -15.42 39.62
N GLU A 166 2.92 -16.57 40.03
CA GLU A 166 4.38 -16.78 40.13
C GLU A 166 5.05 -17.34 38.85
N SER A 167 4.31 -17.62 37.78
CA SER A 167 4.84 -17.82 36.41
C SER A 167 3.69 -17.93 35.41
N PRO A 168 3.91 -17.71 34.10
CA PRO A 168 2.92 -18.05 33.07
C PRO A 168 2.67 -19.57 33.11
N ALA A 169 1.65 -19.97 33.88
CA ALA A 169 1.26 -21.35 34.03
C ALA A 169 0.73 -21.84 32.69
N THR A 170 1.28 -22.96 32.20
CA THR A 170 0.66 -23.65 31.06
C THR A 170 -0.71 -24.13 31.54
N PRO A 171 -1.82 -23.79 30.86
CA PRO A 171 -3.13 -24.27 31.26
C PRO A 171 -3.12 -25.81 31.36
N SER A 172 -3.90 -26.36 32.29
CA SER A 172 -4.05 -27.81 32.38
C SER A 172 -4.61 -28.35 31.05
N GLN A 173 -4.30 -29.59 30.67
CA GLN A 173 -4.91 -30.22 29.48
C GLN A 173 -6.44 -30.14 29.51
N SER A 174 -7.04 -30.19 30.70
CA SER A 174 -8.49 -30.03 30.88
C SER A 174 -8.99 -28.62 30.55
N THR A 175 -8.20 -27.58 30.83
CA THR A 175 -8.57 -26.19 30.58
C THR A 175 -8.46 -25.84 29.09
N SER A 176 -7.39 -26.31 28.42
CA SER A 176 -7.27 -26.17 26.96
C SER A 176 -8.41 -26.88 26.23
N ALA A 177 -8.76 -28.10 26.63
CA ALA A 177 -9.88 -28.84 26.03
C ALA A 177 -11.24 -28.13 26.20
N ILE A 178 -11.47 -27.44 27.32
CA ILE A 178 -12.68 -26.62 27.53
C ILE A 178 -12.71 -25.47 26.51
N LEU A 179 -11.60 -24.77 26.33
CA LEU A 179 -11.50 -23.64 25.40
C LEU A 179 -11.64 -24.09 23.94
N ASP A 180 -11.01 -25.19 23.54
CA ASP A 180 -11.12 -25.77 22.19
C ASP A 180 -12.56 -26.20 21.88
N THR A 181 -13.24 -26.79 22.87
CA THR A 181 -14.65 -27.18 22.76
C THR A 181 -15.54 -25.95 22.62
N LEU A 182 -15.29 -24.91 23.42
CA LEU A 182 -16.01 -23.63 23.33
C LEU A 182 -15.83 -23.01 21.94
N ALA A 183 -14.59 -22.84 21.47
CA ALA A 183 -14.28 -22.30 20.14
C ALA A 183 -14.97 -23.11 19.01
N THR A 184 -14.99 -24.44 19.13
CA THR A 184 -15.67 -25.32 18.17
C THR A 184 -17.18 -25.13 18.17
N LEU A 185 -17.81 -24.95 19.33
CA LEU A 185 -19.25 -24.68 19.41
C LEU A 185 -19.60 -23.29 18.86
N VAL A 186 -18.73 -22.29 19.07
CA VAL A 186 -18.89 -20.93 18.54
C VAL A 186 -18.87 -20.93 17.01
N ARG A 187 -17.94 -21.67 16.39
CA ARG A 187 -17.87 -21.83 14.91
C ARG A 187 -19.08 -22.54 14.31
N LYS A 188 -19.75 -23.40 15.07
CA LYS A 188 -20.94 -24.16 14.61
C LYS A 188 -22.25 -23.38 14.78
N GLN A 189 -22.23 -22.21 15.40
CA GLN A 189 -23.44 -21.38 15.50
C GLN A 189 -23.84 -20.88 14.11
N SER A 190 -25.14 -20.94 13.81
CA SER A 190 -25.69 -20.25 12.65
C SER A 190 -25.49 -18.73 12.78
N PRO A 191 -25.27 -18.00 11.68
CA PRO A 191 -25.32 -16.54 11.68
C PRO A 191 -26.77 -16.10 11.92
N ASP A 192 -27.15 -15.86 13.17
CA ASP A 192 -28.42 -15.20 13.51
C ASP A 192 -28.13 -13.75 13.91
N ALA A 193 -28.93 -12.81 13.39
CA ALA A 193 -28.78 -11.35 13.53
C ALA A 193 -28.98 -10.78 14.96
N ASN A 194 -28.98 -11.62 16.01
CA ASN A 194 -29.29 -11.21 17.39
C ASN A 194 -28.31 -11.81 18.41
N ARG A 195 -27.08 -12.06 17.97
CA ARG A 195 -26.07 -12.82 18.72
C ARG A 195 -25.48 -12.01 19.87
N GLN A 196 -25.98 -12.23 21.09
CA GLN A 196 -25.35 -11.75 22.33
C GLN A 196 -24.47 -12.85 22.94
N ASP A 197 -23.23 -12.95 22.44
CA ASP A 197 -22.22 -13.95 22.85
C ASP A 197 -21.52 -13.59 24.18
N TRP A 198 -22.30 -13.29 25.22
CA TRP A 198 -21.75 -12.96 26.54
C TRP A 198 -20.78 -14.03 27.08
N PRO A 199 -21.10 -15.35 27.05
CA PRO A 199 -20.18 -16.38 27.53
C PRO A 199 -18.78 -16.28 26.94
N GLU A 200 -18.69 -16.18 25.62
CA GLU A 200 -17.45 -16.19 24.86
C GLU A 200 -16.63 -14.93 25.11
N ILE A 201 -17.29 -13.78 25.14
CA ILE A 201 -16.66 -12.48 25.34
C ILE A 201 -16.17 -12.32 26.77
N LEU A 202 -16.93 -12.80 27.76
CA LEU A 202 -16.49 -12.82 29.16
C LEU A 202 -15.29 -13.75 29.35
N ALA A 203 -15.31 -14.94 28.72
CA ALA A 203 -14.17 -15.86 28.74
C ALA A 203 -12.93 -15.23 28.11
N LEU A 204 -13.08 -14.56 26.96
CA LEU A 204 -12.00 -13.86 26.27
C LEU A 204 -11.42 -12.73 27.14
N ALA A 205 -12.27 -11.88 27.70
CA ALA A 205 -11.90 -10.76 28.57
C ALA A 205 -11.11 -11.23 29.81
N TYR A 206 -11.66 -12.23 30.51
CA TYR A 206 -11.04 -12.77 31.71
C TYR A 206 -9.73 -13.49 31.40
N GLY A 207 -9.68 -14.22 30.28
CA GLY A 207 -8.48 -14.90 29.79
C GLY A 207 -7.35 -13.93 29.46
N ARG A 208 -7.65 -12.81 28.80
CA ARG A 208 -6.67 -11.78 28.42
C ARG A 208 -6.04 -11.04 29.59
N GLN A 209 -6.78 -10.87 30.69
CA GLN A 209 -6.25 -10.29 31.93
C GLN A 209 -5.23 -11.23 32.61
N SER A 210 -5.27 -12.53 32.33
CA SER A 210 -4.47 -13.55 33.01
C SER A 210 -3.09 -13.78 32.38
N ALA A 211 -2.21 -14.48 33.10
CA ALA A 211 -0.88 -14.89 32.61
C ALA A 211 -0.89 -16.10 31.66
N LEU A 212 -2.05 -16.43 31.06
CA LEU A 212 -2.20 -17.54 30.11
C LEU A 212 -1.31 -17.37 28.88
N ARG A 213 -0.97 -18.51 28.24
CA ARG A 213 -0.34 -18.50 26.92
C ARG A 213 -1.29 -17.90 25.89
N ARG A 214 -0.73 -17.01 25.06
CA ARG A 214 -1.46 -16.17 24.11
C ARG A 214 -2.04 -16.94 22.92
N SER A 215 -1.52 -18.13 22.59
CA SER A 215 -1.93 -18.93 21.43
C SER A 215 -3.34 -19.49 21.54
N GLU A 216 -3.74 -19.98 22.71
CA GLU A 216 -5.02 -20.65 22.94
C GLU A 216 -6.20 -19.67 22.87
N LEU A 217 -5.98 -18.42 23.29
CA LEU A 217 -6.98 -17.34 23.19
C LEU A 217 -7.16 -16.82 21.76
N VAL A 218 -6.14 -16.95 20.89
CA VAL A 218 -6.24 -16.54 19.48
C VAL A 218 -7.30 -17.37 18.76
N GLU A 219 -7.37 -18.68 19.01
CA GLU A 219 -8.37 -19.54 18.37
C GLU A 219 -9.80 -19.21 18.81
N LEU A 220 -10.02 -18.91 20.10
CA LEU A 220 -11.33 -18.45 20.56
C LEU A 220 -11.69 -17.11 19.92
N ALA A 221 -10.79 -16.13 19.93
CA ALA A 221 -11.04 -14.82 19.34
C ALA A 221 -11.33 -14.90 17.83
N ALA A 222 -10.55 -15.69 17.08
CA ALA A 222 -10.77 -15.93 15.66
C ALA A 222 -12.11 -16.63 15.38
N SER A 223 -12.53 -17.54 16.26
CA SER A 223 -13.83 -18.23 16.15
C SER A 223 -15.02 -17.30 16.38
N ILE A 224 -14.86 -16.28 17.23
CA ILE A 224 -15.90 -15.26 17.44
C ILE A 224 -16.01 -14.33 16.21
N CYS A 225 -14.88 -14.01 15.58
CA CYS A 225 -14.83 -13.09 14.43
C CYS A 225 -15.18 -13.75 13.09
N SER A 226 -15.11 -15.09 12.97
CA SER A 226 -15.23 -15.79 11.68
C SER A 226 -16.56 -15.57 10.94
N PRO A 227 -17.75 -15.53 11.59
CA PRO A 227 -19.01 -15.31 10.87
C PRO A 227 -19.04 -13.98 10.12
N GLN A 228 -18.54 -12.91 10.75
CA GLN A 228 -18.45 -11.57 10.15
C GLN A 228 -17.46 -11.55 8.98
N MET A 229 -16.39 -12.36 9.05
CA MET A 229 -15.43 -12.50 7.95
C MET A 229 -16.01 -13.23 6.73
N GLU A 230 -17.05 -14.04 6.92
CA GLU A 230 -17.68 -14.84 5.85
C GLU A 230 -18.87 -14.11 5.20
N ASP A 231 -19.75 -13.46 5.98
CA ASP A 231 -21.02 -12.92 5.48
C ASP A 231 -20.95 -11.47 4.97
N SER A 232 -19.89 -10.72 5.29
CA SER A 232 -19.71 -9.30 4.89
C SER A 232 -20.87 -8.35 5.25
N GLU A 233 -21.83 -8.78 6.08
CA GLU A 233 -22.95 -7.96 6.56
C GLU A 233 -22.56 -7.16 7.80
N TRP A 234 -22.94 -5.87 7.80
CA TRP A 234 -22.66 -4.94 8.88
C TRP A 234 -23.84 -4.93 9.86
N ASP A 235 -23.73 -5.64 10.98
CA ASP A 235 -24.79 -5.65 11.99
C ASP A 235 -24.82 -4.36 12.85
N SER A 236 -26.02 -4.06 13.32
CA SER A 236 -26.43 -3.04 14.28
C SER A 236 -25.81 -3.20 15.69
N ASN A 237 -25.34 -4.39 16.08
CA ASN A 237 -24.73 -4.67 17.40
C ASN A 237 -23.20 -4.46 17.46
N GLY A 238 -22.71 -3.33 16.95
CA GLY A 238 -21.27 -3.13 16.66
C GLY A 238 -20.28 -3.17 17.83
N VAL A 239 -20.70 -3.09 19.11
CA VAL A 239 -19.75 -3.04 20.25
C VAL A 239 -19.01 -4.37 20.47
N TRP A 240 -19.72 -5.47 20.24
CA TRP A 240 -19.22 -6.82 20.44
C TRP A 240 -18.13 -7.18 19.45
N ASP A 241 -18.40 -6.91 18.17
CA ASP A 241 -17.45 -7.10 17.08
C ASP A 241 -16.19 -6.26 17.33
N VAL A 242 -16.35 -4.99 17.71
CA VAL A 242 -15.23 -4.10 18.02
C VAL A 242 -14.34 -4.68 19.13
N TYR A 243 -14.94 -5.21 20.19
CA TYR A 243 -14.20 -5.85 21.27
C TYR A 243 -13.49 -7.14 20.81
N ALA A 244 -14.19 -8.01 20.06
CA ALA A 244 -13.66 -9.29 19.59
C ALA A 244 -12.50 -9.11 18.60
N PHE A 245 -12.67 -8.26 17.59
CA PHE A 245 -11.62 -7.93 16.61
C PHE A 245 -10.43 -7.24 17.28
N GLY A 246 -10.69 -6.29 18.20
CA GLY A 246 -9.63 -5.66 18.96
C GLY A 246 -8.86 -6.65 19.85
N SER A 247 -9.57 -7.64 20.40
CA SER A 247 -8.98 -8.71 21.17
C SER A 247 -8.10 -9.62 20.33
N LEU A 248 -8.57 -10.03 19.15
CA LEU A 248 -7.81 -10.83 18.19
C LEU A 248 -6.51 -10.10 17.79
N ALA A 249 -6.61 -8.83 17.41
CA ALA A 249 -5.46 -8.00 17.02
C ALA A 249 -4.42 -7.87 18.13
N ALA A 250 -4.85 -7.57 19.35
CA ALA A 250 -3.96 -7.46 20.50
C ALA A 250 -3.22 -8.78 20.80
N LEU A 251 -3.89 -9.93 20.67
CA LEU A 251 -3.28 -11.24 20.87
C LEU A 251 -2.27 -11.56 19.77
N THR A 252 -2.61 -11.38 18.50
CA THR A 252 -1.73 -11.65 17.35
C THR A 252 -0.46 -10.80 17.40
N LEU A 253 -0.59 -9.48 17.56
CA LEU A 253 0.56 -8.56 17.61
C LEU A 253 1.48 -8.85 18.81
N SER A 254 0.93 -9.33 19.92
CA SER A 254 1.73 -9.67 21.10
C SER A 254 2.57 -10.95 20.92
N ASN A 255 2.15 -11.87 20.04
CA ASN A 255 2.94 -13.03 19.64
C ASN A 255 4.07 -12.62 18.69
N GLU A 256 3.77 -11.74 17.74
CA GLU A 256 4.76 -11.19 16.80
C GLU A 256 5.82 -10.35 17.52
N THR A 257 5.43 -9.52 18.49
CA THR A 257 6.36 -8.70 19.28
C THR A 257 7.37 -9.57 20.06
N ASN A 258 6.97 -10.74 20.56
CA ASN A 258 7.89 -11.69 21.20
C ASN A 258 8.87 -12.35 20.21
N ALA A 259 8.47 -12.50 18.94
CA ALA A 259 9.35 -12.98 17.87
C ALA A 259 10.28 -11.87 17.36
N MET A 260 9.78 -10.64 17.21
CA MET A 260 10.50 -9.45 16.73
C MET A 260 11.46 -8.85 17.78
N HIS A 261 11.19 -8.95 19.08
CA HIS A 261 12.15 -8.53 20.12
C HIS A 261 13.47 -9.30 20.06
N ARG A 262 13.52 -10.43 19.34
CA ARG A 262 14.77 -11.15 19.04
C ARG A 262 15.54 -10.59 17.84
N SER A 263 14.92 -9.74 17.00
CA SER A 263 15.50 -9.22 15.75
C SER A 263 15.60 -7.69 15.64
N VAL A 264 14.87 -6.92 16.46
CA VAL A 264 14.86 -5.44 16.42
C VAL A 264 15.42 -4.86 17.72
N SER A 265 16.36 -3.91 17.63
CA SER A 265 16.93 -3.21 18.79
C SER A 265 15.89 -2.36 19.52
N SER A 266 15.93 -2.34 20.86
CA SER A 266 15.02 -1.56 21.71
C SER A 266 14.96 -0.07 21.35
N SER A 267 16.06 0.50 20.86
CA SER A 267 16.17 1.90 20.40
C SER A 267 15.24 2.25 19.22
N ALA A 268 14.92 1.29 18.33
CA ALA A 268 14.06 1.54 17.16
C ALA A 268 12.58 1.69 17.56
N PHE A 269 12.17 1.08 18.68
CA PHE A 269 10.83 1.26 19.26
C PHE A 269 10.70 2.58 20.05
N GLU A 270 11.78 3.05 20.68
CA GLU A 270 11.78 4.33 21.40
C GLU A 270 11.73 5.53 20.43
N ASN A 271 12.31 5.39 19.23
CA ASN A 271 12.40 6.47 18.23
C ASN A 271 11.35 6.40 17.11
N SER A 272 10.22 5.71 17.31
CA SER A 272 9.21 5.58 16.24
C SER A 272 8.57 6.95 15.88
N PRO A 273 8.46 7.30 14.59
CA PRO A 273 7.87 8.56 14.14
C PRO A 273 6.39 8.70 14.48
N PHE A 274 5.70 7.58 14.75
CA PHE A 274 4.27 7.56 15.09
C PHE A 274 3.97 7.92 16.55
N ARG A 275 4.98 8.08 17.41
CA ARG A 275 4.77 8.45 18.83
C ARG A 275 4.16 9.84 19.01
N SER A 276 4.49 10.77 18.12
CA SER A 276 3.95 12.14 18.16
C SER A 276 2.56 12.24 17.54
N TRP A 277 2.11 11.23 16.79
CA TRP A 277 0.82 11.27 16.10
C TRP A 277 -0.35 11.13 17.06
N GLN A 278 -1.46 11.76 16.71
CA GLN A 278 -2.58 11.99 17.62
C GLN A 278 -3.79 11.15 17.26
N ARG A 279 -4.24 10.33 18.20
CA ARG A 279 -5.45 9.53 18.00
C ARG A 279 -6.71 10.41 18.04
N ALA A 280 -7.67 10.07 17.20
CA ALA A 280 -9.02 10.63 17.23
C ALA A 280 -10.01 9.57 16.75
N SER A 281 -11.24 9.61 17.24
CA SER A 281 -12.32 8.73 16.79
C SER A 281 -13.59 9.53 16.58
N VAL A 282 -14.43 9.09 15.66
CA VAL A 282 -15.80 9.59 15.53
C VAL A 282 -16.65 8.98 16.64
N VAL A 283 -16.82 9.73 17.73
CA VAL A 283 -17.55 9.28 18.93
C VAL A 283 -18.94 9.90 18.95
N SER A 284 -19.97 9.08 19.13
CA SER A 284 -21.35 9.54 19.34
C SER A 284 -21.89 9.16 20.70
N ALA A 285 -22.97 9.81 21.14
CA ALA A 285 -23.72 9.48 22.35
C ALA A 285 -24.07 7.98 22.40
N ASN A 286 -24.53 7.42 21.29
CA ASN A 286 -24.84 6.00 21.17
C ASN A 286 -23.62 5.09 21.33
N SER A 287 -22.55 5.34 20.58
CA SER A 287 -21.35 4.48 20.65
C SER A 287 -20.65 4.58 22.00
N ARG A 288 -20.56 5.78 22.59
CA ARG A 288 -19.98 5.97 23.92
C ARG A 288 -20.85 5.35 25.02
N GLY A 289 -22.15 5.65 25.04
CA GLY A 289 -23.08 5.17 26.07
C GLY A 289 -23.20 3.64 26.11
N ASN A 290 -23.05 2.98 24.95
CA ASN A 290 -23.00 1.51 24.85
C ASN A 290 -21.61 0.91 25.13
N GLY A 291 -20.61 1.71 25.51
CA GLY A 291 -19.31 1.21 25.96
C GLY A 291 -18.35 0.78 24.85
N PHE A 292 -18.44 1.36 23.64
CA PHE A 292 -17.44 1.10 22.60
C PHE A 292 -16.03 1.45 23.10
N THR A 293 -15.08 0.58 22.80
CA THR A 293 -13.69 0.73 23.25
C THR A 293 -13.02 1.90 22.55
N ALA A 294 -12.10 2.59 23.23
CA ALA A 294 -11.29 3.59 22.56
C ALA A 294 -10.35 2.95 21.53
N ALA A 295 -10.08 3.67 20.44
CA ALA A 295 -9.08 3.25 19.48
C ALA A 295 -7.67 3.26 20.10
N THR A 296 -6.91 2.19 19.85
CA THR A 296 -5.52 2.09 20.27
C THR A 296 -4.63 1.76 19.08
N TRP A 297 -3.49 2.42 19.03
CA TRP A 297 -2.50 2.32 17.97
C TRP A 297 -1.18 1.91 18.59
N ARG A 298 -0.49 0.94 17.98
CA ARG A 298 0.77 0.40 18.48
C ARG A 298 1.89 0.67 17.48
N PRO A 299 2.78 1.64 17.76
CA PRO A 299 3.99 1.83 16.98
C PRO A 299 4.93 0.61 17.11
N MET A 300 5.49 0.18 15.99
CA MET A 300 6.43 -0.94 15.87
C MET A 300 7.55 -0.57 14.89
N GLY A 301 8.62 0.05 15.39
CA GLY A 301 9.68 0.60 14.53
C GLY A 301 9.15 1.66 13.56
N TYR A 302 9.31 1.41 12.25
CA TYR A 302 8.81 2.24 11.15
C TYR A 302 7.39 1.87 10.70
N ALA A 303 6.66 1.11 11.51
CA ALA A 303 5.27 0.75 11.28
C ALA A 303 4.38 1.18 12.46
N VAL A 304 3.07 1.27 12.21
CA VAL A 304 2.05 1.42 13.24
C VAL A 304 0.86 0.52 12.89
N HIS A 305 0.34 -0.20 13.88
CA HIS A 305 -0.81 -1.08 13.73
C HIS A 305 -1.97 -0.61 14.62
N LYS A 306 -3.20 -0.71 14.10
CA LYS A 306 -4.40 -0.51 14.92
C LYS A 306 -4.67 -1.79 15.72
N VAL A 307 -4.85 -1.64 17.03
CA VAL A 307 -5.07 -2.76 17.95
C VAL A 307 -6.53 -2.87 18.37
N SER A 308 -7.19 -1.75 18.66
CA SER A 308 -8.63 -1.69 18.95
C SER A 308 -9.23 -0.49 18.24
N GLY A 309 -10.55 -0.50 18.03
CA GLY A 309 -11.26 0.61 17.42
C GLY A 309 -12.44 1.10 18.25
N HIS A 310 -13.01 2.23 17.82
CA HIS A 310 -14.28 2.78 18.34
C HIS A 310 -15.30 2.87 17.20
N ASN A 311 -14.99 3.65 16.17
CA ASN A 311 -15.85 3.81 14.98
C ASN A 311 -14.98 4.05 13.73
N ASN A 312 -15.03 5.24 13.14
CA ASN A 312 -13.98 5.67 12.24
C ASN A 312 -12.84 6.25 13.07
N ASP A 313 -11.70 5.56 13.07
CA ASP A 313 -10.58 5.87 13.93
C ASP A 313 -9.43 6.43 13.09
N TYR A 314 -8.83 7.49 13.60
CA TYR A 314 -7.80 8.26 12.92
C TYR A 314 -6.56 8.41 13.81
N LEU A 315 -5.41 8.51 13.15
CA LEU A 315 -4.14 8.88 13.74
C LEU A 315 -3.62 10.07 12.93
N TYR A 316 -3.68 11.28 13.49
CA TYR A 316 -3.34 12.55 12.86
C TYR A 316 -1.86 12.90 12.98
N LEU A 317 -1.31 13.46 11.90
CA LEU A 317 -0.06 14.20 11.97
C LEU A 317 -0.26 15.46 12.84
N PRO A 318 0.70 15.82 13.73
CA PRO A 318 0.55 16.98 14.62
C PRO A 318 0.37 18.32 13.90
N SER A 319 1.00 18.50 12.75
CA SER A 319 0.97 19.79 12.06
C SER A 319 0.04 19.80 10.84
N PRO A 320 -0.71 20.90 10.62
CA PRO A 320 -1.46 21.08 9.39
C PRO A 320 -0.50 21.28 8.22
N LEU A 321 -0.77 20.68 7.07
CA LEU A 321 0.06 20.77 5.87
C LEU A 321 -0.68 21.43 4.72
N THR A 322 0.02 22.30 4.02
CA THR A 322 -0.37 22.98 2.77
C THR A 322 0.83 23.00 1.81
N GLY A 323 0.72 23.66 0.66
CA GLY A 323 1.78 23.68 -0.36
C GLY A 323 1.85 22.41 -1.20
N ASP A 324 3.00 22.19 -1.83
CA ASP A 324 3.23 21.07 -2.75
C ASP A 324 4.04 19.97 -2.06
N PHE A 325 3.40 18.83 -1.79
CA PHE A 325 4.01 17.72 -1.06
C PHE A 325 3.38 16.37 -1.43
N GLU A 326 4.05 15.29 -1.04
CA GLU A 326 3.55 13.93 -1.24
C GLU A 326 3.64 13.12 0.03
N ILE A 327 2.66 12.25 0.25
CA ILE A 327 2.65 11.25 1.31
C ILE A 327 2.75 9.88 0.64
N GLU A 328 3.77 9.11 0.99
CA GLU A 328 4.01 7.77 0.46
C GLU A 328 4.19 6.77 1.59
N CYS A 329 3.50 5.64 1.54
CA CYS A 329 3.63 4.57 2.51
C CYS A 329 3.23 3.22 1.92
N ASP A 330 3.46 2.14 2.66
CA ASP A 330 2.80 0.86 2.43
C ASP A 330 1.69 0.67 3.47
N LEU A 331 0.54 0.16 3.04
CA LEU A 331 -0.62 -0.08 3.91
C LEU A 331 -1.22 -1.47 3.66
N THR A 332 -1.84 -2.05 4.68
CA THR A 332 -2.56 -3.32 4.56
C THR A 332 -3.94 -3.09 3.91
N GLY A 333 -4.38 -4.05 3.09
CA GLY A 333 -5.62 -3.93 2.29
C GLY A 333 -6.52 -5.16 2.29
N GLN A 334 -6.23 -6.15 3.12
CA GLN A 334 -7.05 -7.37 3.25
C GLN A 334 -8.30 -7.07 4.09
N PRO A 335 -9.38 -7.88 3.97
CA PRO A 335 -10.57 -7.76 4.79
C PRO A 335 -10.27 -7.64 6.28
N PHE A 336 -10.84 -6.65 6.95
CA PHE A 336 -10.62 -6.33 8.38
C PHE A 336 -9.18 -5.92 8.73
N GLN A 337 -8.35 -5.63 7.73
CA GLN A 337 -7.01 -5.06 7.88
C GLN A 337 -6.84 -3.83 7.00
N GLU A 338 -7.93 -3.23 6.53
CA GLU A 338 -7.87 -2.09 5.65
C GLU A 338 -7.39 -0.85 6.40
N MET A 339 -6.39 -0.20 5.81
CA MET A 339 -5.84 1.07 6.26
C MET A 339 -5.96 2.08 5.14
N GLN A 340 -6.21 3.34 5.46
CA GLN A 340 -6.26 4.42 4.47
C GLN A 340 -5.43 5.63 4.90
N VAL A 341 -5.01 6.43 3.93
CA VAL A 341 -4.43 7.76 4.15
C VAL A 341 -5.47 8.82 3.78
N ALA A 342 -5.76 9.69 4.73
CA ALA A 342 -6.71 10.80 4.59
C ALA A 342 -5.96 12.14 4.53
N TYR A 343 -6.41 13.00 3.62
CA TYR A 343 -5.98 14.39 3.52
C TYR A 343 -7.15 15.26 3.01
N ALA A 344 -7.20 16.54 3.38
CA ALA A 344 -8.31 17.46 3.06
C ALA A 344 -9.71 16.90 3.40
N GLY A 345 -9.78 16.11 4.48
CA GLY A 345 -11.01 15.56 5.05
C GLY A 345 -11.54 14.31 4.34
N LEU A 346 -10.78 13.75 3.41
CA LEU A 346 -11.18 12.62 2.58
C LEU A 346 -10.04 11.60 2.45
N PHE A 347 -10.42 10.33 2.31
CA PHE A 347 -9.53 9.25 1.91
C PHE A 347 -10.08 8.57 0.65
N ALA A 348 -9.21 7.90 -0.09
CA ALA A 348 -9.60 7.00 -1.17
C ALA A 348 -8.73 5.73 -1.08
N SER A 349 -9.35 4.56 -1.24
CA SER A 349 -8.64 3.27 -1.26
C SER A 349 -9.34 2.27 -2.17
N HIS A 350 -8.74 1.09 -2.38
CA HIS A 350 -9.44 -0.04 -2.99
C HIS A 350 -10.51 -0.61 -2.05
N HIS A 351 -11.51 -1.26 -2.63
CA HIS A 351 -12.41 -2.15 -1.90
C HIS A 351 -11.96 -3.61 -2.08
N SER A 352 -12.35 -4.49 -1.16
CA SER A 352 -12.02 -5.93 -1.21
C SER A 352 -12.54 -6.63 -2.47
N SER A 353 -13.63 -6.13 -3.08
CA SER A 353 -14.17 -6.62 -4.36
C SER A 353 -13.29 -6.32 -5.57
N ARG A 354 -12.33 -5.39 -5.45
CA ARG A 354 -11.38 -4.91 -6.46
C ARG A 354 -11.99 -4.16 -7.66
N ASP A 355 -13.28 -4.33 -7.94
CA ASP A 355 -14.03 -3.59 -8.96
C ASP A 355 -14.64 -2.29 -8.44
N GLN A 356 -14.32 -1.90 -7.20
CA GLN A 356 -14.75 -0.67 -6.58
C GLN A 356 -13.60 0.00 -5.81
N ALA A 357 -13.62 1.34 -5.80
CA ALA A 357 -12.85 2.18 -4.89
C ALA A 357 -13.77 2.67 -3.77
N GLU A 358 -13.26 2.69 -2.55
CA GLU A 358 -13.91 3.32 -1.41
C GLU A 358 -13.43 4.77 -1.32
N LEU A 359 -14.37 5.72 -1.39
CA LEU A 359 -14.15 7.14 -1.15
C LEU A 359 -14.92 7.54 0.10
N GLY A 360 -14.25 8.10 1.09
CA GLY A 360 -14.95 8.49 2.31
C GLY A 360 -14.31 9.66 3.02
N GLY A 361 -14.99 10.13 4.05
CA GLY A 361 -14.52 11.11 5.01
C GLY A 361 -14.94 10.73 6.42
N ILE A 362 -15.07 11.73 7.29
CA ILE A 362 -15.44 11.52 8.70
C ILE A 362 -16.87 10.96 8.84
N ARG A 363 -17.80 11.41 7.98
CA ARG A 363 -19.24 11.16 8.14
C ARG A 363 -19.82 10.11 7.19
N SER A 364 -19.28 9.99 5.99
CA SER A 364 -19.85 9.14 4.93
C SER A 364 -18.76 8.49 4.10
N GLN A 365 -19.15 7.39 3.46
CA GLN A 365 -18.36 6.64 2.49
C GLN A 365 -19.23 6.28 1.30
N GLU A 366 -18.64 6.23 0.12
CA GLU A 366 -19.25 5.88 -1.15
C GLU A 366 -18.35 4.88 -1.88
N MET A 367 -18.99 3.94 -2.59
CA MET A 367 -18.30 3.01 -3.47
C MET A 367 -18.39 3.52 -4.91
N LEU A 368 -17.24 3.70 -5.55
CA LEU A 368 -17.13 4.11 -6.94
C LEU A 368 -16.67 2.92 -7.79
N PRO A 369 -17.28 2.66 -8.96
CA PRO A 369 -16.86 1.55 -9.81
C PRO A 369 -15.44 1.77 -10.38
N LEU A 370 -14.66 0.70 -10.43
CA LEU A 370 -13.36 0.61 -11.08
C LEU A 370 -13.45 -0.37 -12.25
N ASP A 371 -13.30 0.16 -13.47
CA ASP A 371 -13.19 -0.63 -14.69
C ASP A 371 -11.86 -0.32 -15.40
N PRO A 372 -10.98 -1.31 -15.61
CA PRO A 372 -11.07 -2.70 -15.15
C PRO A 372 -10.91 -2.83 -13.61
N PRO A 373 -11.29 -3.96 -12.99
CA PRO A 373 -11.00 -4.22 -11.58
C PRO A 373 -9.49 -4.15 -11.29
N MET A 374 -9.13 -3.78 -10.06
CA MET A 374 -7.75 -3.80 -9.59
C MET A 374 -7.19 -5.22 -9.53
N SER A 375 -5.88 -5.30 -9.69
CA SER A 375 -5.10 -6.51 -9.46
C SER A 375 -5.26 -6.95 -8.00
N PRO A 376 -5.29 -8.27 -7.73
CA PRO A 376 -5.30 -8.77 -6.35
C PRO A 376 -4.17 -8.13 -5.53
N PRO A 377 -4.48 -7.54 -4.36
CA PRO A 377 -3.47 -6.91 -3.53
C PRO A 377 -2.57 -7.97 -2.87
N ASP A 378 -1.30 -7.62 -2.68
CA ASP A 378 -0.42 -8.37 -1.76
C ASP A 378 -0.76 -8.03 -0.30
N ASP A 379 -0.02 -8.58 0.66
CA ASP A 379 -0.18 -8.27 2.09
C ASP A 379 -0.04 -6.75 2.36
N TRP A 380 0.86 -6.11 1.62
CA TRP A 380 1.14 -4.68 1.67
C TRP A 380 0.96 -4.06 0.30
N MET A 381 0.22 -2.96 0.27
CA MET A 381 -0.05 -2.20 -0.93
C MET A 381 0.65 -0.86 -0.87
N SER A 382 1.11 -0.38 -2.02
CA SER A 382 1.61 0.97 -2.15
C SER A 382 0.47 1.98 -2.09
N CYS A 383 0.61 3.00 -1.24
CA CYS A 383 -0.25 4.18 -1.24
C CYS A 383 0.59 5.43 -1.48
N ARG A 384 0.08 6.32 -2.33
CA ARG A 384 0.64 7.66 -2.57
C ARG A 384 -0.48 8.69 -2.63
N VAL A 385 -0.36 9.76 -1.86
CA VAL A 385 -1.21 10.95 -1.92
C VAL A 385 -0.33 12.11 -2.37
N SER A 386 -0.56 12.63 -3.58
CA SER A 386 0.21 13.73 -4.15
C SER A 386 -0.64 15.01 -4.14
N VAL A 387 -0.11 16.08 -3.57
CA VAL A 387 -0.69 17.42 -3.55
C VAL A 387 0.25 18.32 -4.33
N ARG A 388 -0.15 18.71 -5.54
CA ARG A 388 0.65 19.58 -6.41
C ARG A 388 -0.23 20.58 -7.12
N ASN A 389 0.14 21.87 -7.08
CA ASN A 389 -0.59 22.95 -7.74
C ASN A 389 -2.09 22.97 -7.39
N GLY A 390 -2.42 22.77 -6.11
CA GLY A 390 -3.82 22.73 -5.63
C GLY A 390 -4.61 21.49 -6.08
N VAL A 391 -3.98 20.46 -6.66
CA VAL A 391 -4.63 19.21 -7.04
C VAL A 391 -4.15 18.07 -6.15
N CYS A 392 -5.09 17.38 -5.51
CA CYS A 392 -4.85 16.19 -4.71
C CYS A 392 -5.16 14.93 -5.53
N ARG A 393 -4.21 14.00 -5.62
CA ARG A 393 -4.37 12.70 -6.27
C ARG A 393 -4.06 11.57 -5.30
N HIS A 394 -4.93 10.57 -5.26
CA HIS A 394 -4.70 9.33 -4.51
C HIS A 394 -4.36 8.20 -5.48
N PHE A 395 -3.32 7.46 -5.16
CA PHE A 395 -2.87 6.28 -5.89
C PHE A 395 -2.80 5.08 -4.95
N ILE A 396 -3.26 3.93 -5.44
CA ILE A 396 -3.06 2.62 -4.80
C ILE A 396 -2.37 1.71 -5.81
N ASN A 397 -1.22 1.13 -5.43
CA ASN A 397 -0.39 0.31 -6.30
C ASN A 397 -0.12 1.00 -7.65
N GLY A 398 0.22 2.29 -7.65
CA GLY A 398 0.47 3.05 -8.88
C GLY A 398 -0.76 3.45 -9.70
N ARG A 399 -1.96 2.93 -9.40
CA ARG A 399 -3.20 3.30 -10.09
C ARG A 399 -3.82 4.55 -9.47
N PRO A 400 -4.11 5.61 -10.26
CA PRO A 400 -4.88 6.74 -9.76
C PRO A 400 -6.33 6.31 -9.50
N ILE A 401 -6.81 6.50 -8.27
CA ILE A 401 -8.17 6.16 -7.85
C ILE A 401 -9.04 7.40 -7.59
N LEU A 402 -8.42 8.54 -7.28
CA LEU A 402 -9.11 9.81 -7.08
C LEU A 402 -8.22 10.97 -7.53
N GLN A 403 -8.81 11.94 -8.20
CA GLN A 403 -8.22 13.26 -8.44
C GLN A 403 -9.24 14.34 -8.10
N ARG A 404 -8.81 15.37 -7.37
CA ARG A 404 -9.65 16.53 -7.06
C ARG A 404 -8.84 17.82 -6.97
N THR A 405 -9.48 18.92 -7.30
CA THR A 405 -8.97 20.26 -6.97
C THR A 405 -9.32 20.58 -5.52
N LEU A 406 -8.35 21.06 -4.77
CA LEU A 406 -8.51 21.53 -3.40
C LEU A 406 -8.94 22.99 -3.39
N VAL A 407 -9.75 23.35 -2.40
CA VAL A 407 -10.04 24.75 -2.09
C VAL A 407 -8.98 25.24 -1.10
N ASP A 408 -8.53 26.48 -1.24
CA ASP A 408 -7.52 27.06 -0.35
C ASP A 408 -7.94 26.95 1.13
N GLY A 409 -7.02 26.47 1.97
CA GLY A 409 -7.25 26.25 3.40
C GLY A 409 -8.13 25.05 3.76
N GLN A 410 -8.58 24.23 2.80
CA GLN A 410 -9.47 23.10 3.05
C GLN A 410 -8.84 22.05 3.99
N PHE A 411 -9.40 21.89 5.20
CA PHE A 411 -9.08 20.88 6.23
C PHE A 411 -7.66 20.28 6.11
N PRO A 412 -6.60 21.04 6.43
CA PRO A 412 -5.21 20.76 6.05
C PRO A 412 -4.55 19.66 6.88
N TRP A 413 -5.31 18.63 7.29
CA TRP A 413 -4.85 17.59 8.19
C TRP A 413 -4.55 16.30 7.42
N VAL A 414 -3.37 15.75 7.67
CA VAL A 414 -2.99 14.39 7.27
C VAL A 414 -3.35 13.43 8.38
N ALA A 415 -3.97 12.31 8.04
CA ALA A 415 -4.25 11.24 8.98
C ALA A 415 -4.14 9.86 8.36
N LEU A 416 -3.79 8.88 9.19
CA LEU A 416 -4.06 7.47 8.92
C LEU A 416 -5.47 7.19 9.41
N ARG A 417 -6.26 6.43 8.65
CA ARG A 417 -7.63 6.04 9.01
C ARG A 417 -7.77 4.53 8.97
N ALA A 418 -8.55 4.00 9.89
CA ALA A 418 -9.09 2.65 9.77
C ALA A 418 -10.54 2.61 10.26
N HIS A 419 -11.31 1.66 9.75
CA HIS A 419 -12.64 1.33 10.26
C HIS A 419 -12.53 0.62 11.64
N ARG A 420 -13.61 0.61 12.44
CA ARG A 420 -13.62 0.10 13.82
C ARG A 420 -13.16 -1.35 13.95
N LEU A 421 -13.50 -2.18 12.97
CA LEU A 421 -13.14 -3.60 12.92
C LEU A 421 -11.76 -3.85 12.29
N SER A 422 -11.18 -2.85 11.64
CA SER A 422 -9.85 -2.99 11.04
C SER A 422 -8.76 -3.05 12.10
N HIS A 423 -7.83 -3.98 11.92
CA HIS A 423 -6.60 -4.13 12.72
C HIS A 423 -5.34 -4.10 11.85
N GLY A 424 -5.42 -3.38 10.73
CA GLY A 424 -4.34 -3.24 9.77
C GLY A 424 -3.15 -2.42 10.27
N GLY A 425 -2.15 -2.26 9.39
CA GLY A 425 -0.96 -1.49 9.65
C GLY A 425 -0.52 -0.62 8.48
N ILE A 426 0.29 0.38 8.81
CA ILE A 426 0.99 1.24 7.86
C ILE A 426 2.47 1.20 8.19
N ARG A 427 3.33 1.19 7.17
CA ARG A 427 4.79 1.24 7.32
C ARG A 427 5.44 2.12 6.26
N ASN A 428 6.71 2.46 6.50
CA ASN A 428 7.54 3.20 5.54
C ASN A 428 6.92 4.55 5.12
N LEU A 429 6.21 5.21 6.04
CA LEU A 429 5.58 6.50 5.76
C LEU A 429 6.64 7.58 5.57
N THR A 430 6.58 8.26 4.44
CA THR A 430 7.45 9.37 4.07
C THR A 430 6.62 10.55 3.58
N ILE A 431 7.01 11.76 3.97
CA ILE A 431 6.45 13.00 3.42
C ILE A 431 7.57 13.76 2.73
N THR A 432 7.41 14.03 1.43
CA THR A 432 8.41 14.67 0.56
C THR A 432 7.84 15.94 -0.10
N GLY A 433 8.68 16.67 -0.83
CA GLY A 433 8.32 17.94 -1.46
C GLY A 433 8.60 19.15 -0.56
N SER A 434 7.78 20.19 -0.69
CA SER A 434 7.88 21.47 0.01
C SER A 434 6.58 21.78 0.78
N PRO A 435 6.23 20.96 1.81
CA PRO A 435 5.06 21.22 2.64
C PRO A 435 5.22 22.52 3.44
N GLU A 436 4.13 23.27 3.57
CA GLU A 436 4.04 24.48 4.36
C GLU A 436 3.10 24.27 5.55
N ILE A 437 3.50 24.78 6.72
CA ILE A 437 2.70 24.69 7.96
C ILE A 437 2.11 26.08 8.25
N PRO A 438 0.79 26.27 8.08
CA PRO A 438 0.17 27.56 8.34
C PRO A 438 0.11 27.87 9.84
N SER A 439 0.32 29.13 10.22
CA SER A 439 0.20 29.58 11.61
C SER A 439 -1.24 29.55 12.13
N SER A 440 -2.23 29.54 11.23
CA SER A 440 -3.65 29.43 11.56
C SER A 440 -4.44 28.78 10.43
N ILE A 441 -5.52 28.07 10.79
CA ILE A 441 -6.44 27.45 9.85
C ILE A 441 -7.87 27.98 10.06
N ASP A 442 -8.62 28.12 8.98
CA ASP A 442 -10.06 28.37 9.06
C ASP A 442 -10.78 27.01 9.21
N MET A 443 -11.55 26.85 10.28
CA MET A 443 -12.21 25.57 10.60
C MET A 443 -13.50 25.38 9.80
N VAL A 444 -13.99 26.43 9.14
CA VAL A 444 -15.18 26.43 8.29
C VAL A 444 -14.93 27.32 7.06
N ASN A 445 -14.68 26.68 5.92
CA ASN A 445 -14.38 27.34 4.64
C ASN A 445 -15.14 26.71 3.46
N SER A 446 -16.13 25.87 3.75
CA SER A 446 -16.97 25.24 2.75
C SER A 446 -18.39 25.05 3.29
N PRO A 447 -19.40 24.89 2.43
CA PRO A 447 -20.75 24.52 2.87
C PRO A 447 -20.79 23.14 3.53
N LYS A 448 -19.77 22.29 3.26
CA LYS A 448 -19.74 20.89 3.67
C LYS A 448 -19.35 20.64 5.12
N LEU A 449 -19.00 21.66 5.91
CA LEU A 449 -18.51 21.49 7.29
C LEU A 449 -17.45 20.37 7.38
N VAL A 450 -16.48 20.35 6.46
CA VAL A 450 -15.42 19.33 6.44
C VAL A 450 -14.67 19.36 7.77
N GLY A 451 -14.47 18.19 8.39
CA GLY A 451 -13.84 18.09 9.71
C GLY A 451 -14.80 18.06 10.89
N TRP A 452 -16.08 18.37 10.70
CA TRP A 452 -17.08 18.41 11.77
C TRP A 452 -18.02 17.20 11.73
N TYR A 453 -18.52 16.77 12.89
CA TYR A 453 -19.57 15.75 12.99
C TYR A 453 -20.46 16.03 14.22
N SER A 454 -21.70 15.54 14.25
CA SER A 454 -22.58 15.69 15.42
C SER A 454 -22.36 14.53 16.40
N TYR A 455 -22.25 14.87 17.69
CA TYR A 455 -22.16 13.88 18.77
C TYR A 455 -23.46 13.07 18.94
N TYR A 456 -24.61 13.66 18.61
CA TYR A 456 -25.92 13.00 18.73
C TYR A 456 -26.40 12.39 17.41
N ASP A 457 -25.48 12.13 16.47
CA ASP A 457 -25.77 11.56 15.16
C ASP A 457 -26.82 12.38 14.36
N GLU A 458 -26.93 13.69 14.65
CA GLU A 458 -27.78 14.61 13.90
C GLU A 458 -27.23 14.79 12.48
N PRO A 459 -28.10 15.00 11.47
CA PRO A 459 -27.63 15.32 10.13
C PRO A 459 -26.70 16.55 10.14
N VAL A 460 -25.57 16.44 9.46
CA VAL A 460 -24.63 17.53 9.21
C VAL A 460 -24.51 17.72 7.71
N ASP A 461 -24.42 18.96 7.24
CA ASP A 461 -24.31 19.29 5.81
C ASP A 461 -25.58 18.93 5.00
N ASN A 462 -26.77 19.11 5.61
CA ASN A 462 -28.04 19.05 4.89
C ASN A 462 -28.65 20.47 4.75
N PRO A 463 -28.41 21.19 3.65
CA PRO A 463 -28.85 22.58 3.50
C PRO A 463 -30.37 22.74 3.52
N ASN A 464 -31.12 21.70 3.17
CA ASN A 464 -32.59 21.70 3.12
C ASN A 464 -33.24 21.45 4.48
N ASP A 465 -32.49 20.96 5.47
CA ASP A 465 -32.98 20.72 6.82
C ASP A 465 -32.46 21.82 7.76
N MET A 466 -33.37 22.62 8.30
CA MET A 466 -33.01 23.66 9.27
C MET A 466 -32.62 23.11 10.64
N PHE A 467 -33.01 21.87 10.95
CA PHE A 467 -32.60 21.15 12.16
C PHE A 467 -31.35 20.28 11.94
N SER A 468 -30.64 20.50 10.84
CA SER A 468 -29.30 19.98 10.57
C SER A 468 -28.26 21.04 10.85
N TRP A 469 -27.10 20.62 11.38
CA TRP A 469 -25.94 21.50 11.47
C TRP A 469 -25.45 21.79 10.06
N ARG A 470 -25.46 23.07 9.67
CA ARG A 470 -25.14 23.48 8.30
C ARG A 470 -24.22 24.69 8.25
N SER A 471 -23.42 24.77 7.20
CA SER A 471 -22.62 25.95 6.87
C SER A 471 -23.27 26.69 5.70
N VAL A 472 -23.52 27.98 5.88
CA VAL A 472 -24.20 28.83 4.89
C VAL A 472 -23.28 29.98 4.50
N ALA A 473 -23.06 30.19 3.21
CA ALA A 473 -22.28 31.33 2.72
C ALA A 473 -22.94 32.65 3.12
N THR A 474 -22.16 33.61 3.63
CA THR A 474 -22.70 34.92 4.01
C THR A 474 -22.72 35.87 2.80
N GLN A 475 -23.63 36.84 2.81
CA GLN A 475 -23.74 37.82 1.71
C GLN A 475 -22.63 38.89 1.73
N GLU A 476 -21.78 38.92 2.76
CA GLU A 476 -20.76 39.98 2.93
C GLU A 476 -19.54 39.76 2.04
N THR A 477 -19.15 38.50 1.78
CA THR A 477 -18.12 38.10 0.80
C THR A 477 -18.36 36.64 0.37
N GLU A 478 -18.08 36.28 -0.89
CA GLU A 478 -18.26 34.90 -1.42
C GLU A 478 -17.44 33.82 -0.67
N ALA A 479 -16.48 34.21 0.18
CA ALA A 479 -15.56 33.32 0.87
C ALA A 479 -15.83 33.13 2.38
N SER A 480 -16.90 33.72 2.93
CA SER A 480 -17.20 33.64 4.38
C SER A 480 -18.43 32.78 4.66
N PHE A 481 -18.37 31.97 5.71
CA PHE A 481 -19.42 31.00 6.07
C PHE A 481 -19.91 31.18 7.50
N GLU A 482 -21.21 30.96 7.71
CA GLU A 482 -21.87 30.94 9.00
C GLU A 482 -22.39 29.53 9.31
N VAL A 483 -21.99 28.95 10.44
CA VAL A 483 -22.55 27.72 10.99
C VAL A 483 -23.89 28.03 11.63
N GLN A 484 -24.93 27.29 11.26
CA GLN A 484 -26.30 27.47 11.73
C GLN A 484 -26.90 26.15 12.24
N HIS A 485 -27.79 26.25 13.23
CA HIS A 485 -28.66 25.18 13.71
C HIS A 485 -29.96 25.76 14.29
N ALA A 486 -31.13 25.27 13.87
CA ALA A 486 -32.41 25.82 14.32
C ALA A 486 -32.93 25.17 15.62
N ALA A 487 -33.61 25.96 16.43
CA ALA A 487 -34.25 25.47 17.66
C ALA A 487 -35.52 24.67 17.38
N ARG A 488 -35.67 23.52 18.05
CA ARG A 488 -36.89 22.69 18.12
C ARG A 488 -37.77 23.13 19.28
N ARG A 489 -38.39 24.31 19.15
CA ARG A 489 -39.17 24.95 20.23
C ARG A 489 -40.39 24.13 20.67
N GLU A 490 -40.85 23.22 19.83
CA GLU A 490 -41.89 22.25 20.16
C GLU A 490 -41.47 21.26 21.26
N LEU A 491 -40.17 21.11 21.52
CA LEU A 491 -39.61 20.25 22.57
C LEU A 491 -39.14 21.04 23.81
N ALA A 492 -39.49 22.33 23.92
CA ALA A 492 -39.00 23.21 24.98
C ALA A 492 -39.25 22.64 26.39
N GLY A 493 -38.19 22.61 27.21
CA GLY A 493 -38.19 22.04 28.55
C GLY A 493 -37.72 20.59 28.61
N SER A 494 -37.38 19.99 27.47
CA SER A 494 -36.75 18.67 27.42
C SER A 494 -35.26 18.72 27.75
N ASN A 495 -34.61 19.89 27.62
CA ASN A 495 -33.15 20.06 27.67
C ASN A 495 -32.49 19.18 26.60
N LEU A 496 -32.95 19.35 25.35
CA LEU A 496 -32.45 18.60 24.21
C LEU A 496 -31.03 19.06 23.90
N GLU A 497 -30.04 18.30 24.33
CA GLU A 497 -28.63 18.55 24.06
C GLU A 497 -28.31 18.39 22.57
N SER A 498 -27.51 19.31 22.02
CA SER A 498 -26.98 19.22 20.65
C SER A 498 -25.54 19.73 20.63
N LEU A 499 -24.65 18.94 20.04
CA LEU A 499 -23.19 19.16 20.09
C LEU A 499 -22.55 18.84 18.74
N LEU A 500 -22.00 19.87 18.08
CA LEU A 500 -21.18 19.74 16.88
C LEU A 500 -19.70 19.70 17.27
N MET A 501 -18.98 18.67 16.86
CA MET A 501 -17.58 18.41 17.25
C MET A 501 -16.63 18.57 16.07
N TYR A 502 -15.51 19.25 16.28
CA TYR A 502 -14.39 19.24 15.34
C TYR A 502 -13.53 18.01 15.62
N HIS A 503 -13.32 17.19 14.61
CA HIS A 503 -12.81 15.83 14.79
C HIS A 503 -11.36 15.78 15.30
N ARG A 504 -10.48 16.67 14.80
CA ARG A 504 -9.07 16.74 15.21
C ARG A 504 -8.96 17.45 16.59
N PRO A 505 -8.49 16.77 17.66
CA PRO A 505 -8.44 17.35 19.00
C PRO A 505 -7.34 18.40 19.18
N MET A 506 -7.50 19.35 20.12
CA MET A 506 -6.47 20.35 20.47
C MET A 506 -5.40 19.77 21.41
N MET A 507 -4.32 19.22 20.86
CA MET A 507 -3.25 18.63 21.68
C MET A 507 -2.09 19.58 21.93
N GLU A 508 -1.80 20.46 20.98
CA GLU A 508 -0.82 21.53 21.10
C GLU A 508 -1.43 22.76 21.77
N ASP A 509 -0.56 23.58 22.33
CA ASP A 509 -0.91 24.91 22.80
C ASP A 509 -1.40 25.76 21.62
N GLY A 510 -2.39 26.61 21.88
CA GLY A 510 -3.01 27.39 20.82
C GLY A 510 -4.31 28.04 21.24
N SER A 511 -4.99 28.64 20.27
CA SER A 511 -6.27 29.29 20.47
C SER A 511 -7.25 29.02 19.34
N ILE A 512 -8.51 28.79 19.71
CA ILE A 512 -9.65 28.80 18.81
C ILE A 512 -10.44 30.08 19.06
N GLU A 513 -10.64 30.86 18.01
CA GLU A 513 -11.39 32.10 18.04
C GLU A 513 -12.60 32.03 17.11
N TYR A 514 -13.72 32.59 17.54
CA TYR A 514 -14.92 32.69 16.72
C TYR A 514 -15.86 33.80 17.20
N GLU A 515 -16.84 34.14 16.36
CA GLU A 515 -17.94 35.03 16.73
C GLU A 515 -19.26 34.28 16.72
N PHE A 516 -20.11 34.50 17.72
CA PHE A 516 -21.48 33.99 17.75
C PHE A 516 -22.51 35.10 17.93
N PHE A 517 -23.66 34.95 17.27
CA PHE A 517 -24.75 35.91 17.42
C PHE A 517 -25.54 35.58 18.69
N TYR A 518 -25.64 36.53 19.61
CA TYR A 518 -26.38 36.37 20.86
C TYR A 518 -27.68 37.17 20.81
N ALA A 519 -28.79 36.51 21.09
CA ALA A 519 -30.08 37.15 21.35
C ALA A 519 -30.74 36.42 22.52
N LYS A 520 -30.98 37.14 23.63
CA LYS A 520 -31.42 36.55 24.89
C LYS A 520 -32.64 35.63 24.72
N GLY A 521 -32.47 34.36 25.09
CA GLY A 521 -33.53 33.32 25.02
C GLY A 521 -33.96 32.93 23.60
N LYS A 522 -33.21 33.34 22.55
CA LYS A 522 -33.54 33.05 21.15
C LYS A 522 -32.37 32.44 20.39
N THR A 523 -31.17 32.96 20.59
CA THR A 523 -29.95 32.54 19.89
C THR A 523 -28.79 32.55 20.87
N ALA A 524 -28.15 31.40 21.04
CA ALA A 524 -26.98 31.23 21.88
C ALA A 524 -26.22 29.98 21.41
N VAL A 525 -24.92 29.94 21.71
CA VAL A 525 -24.06 28.79 21.53
C VAL A 525 -22.95 28.87 22.56
N HIS A 526 -22.44 27.73 22.96
CA HIS A 526 -21.48 27.59 24.03
C HIS A 526 -20.28 26.78 23.53
N PRO A 527 -19.03 27.19 23.81
CA PRO A 527 -17.89 26.38 23.47
C PRO A 527 -17.89 25.11 24.33
N ALA A 528 -17.58 23.99 23.70
CA ALA A 528 -17.37 22.72 24.36
C ALA A 528 -15.94 22.24 24.14
N ILE A 529 -15.38 21.59 25.16
CA ILE A 529 -14.14 20.82 25.06
C ILE A 529 -14.45 19.40 25.54
N ASP A 530 -14.40 18.45 24.62
CA ASP A 530 -14.92 17.10 24.80
C ASP A 530 -16.40 17.20 25.23
N ARG A 531 -16.81 16.53 26.32
CA ARG A 531 -18.17 16.62 26.87
C ARG A 531 -18.41 17.80 27.84
N THR A 532 -17.47 18.72 27.94
CA THR A 532 -17.58 19.85 28.88
C THR A 532 -18.01 21.11 28.13
N ALA A 533 -19.29 21.49 28.24
CA ALA A 533 -19.81 22.73 27.69
C ALA A 533 -19.66 23.88 28.70
N LEU A 534 -19.05 24.98 28.27
CA LEU A 534 -18.90 26.21 29.04
C LEU A 534 -20.03 27.19 28.67
N MET A 535 -21.16 27.07 29.34
CA MET A 535 -22.38 27.85 29.08
C MET A 535 -22.19 29.32 29.46
N LEU A 536 -22.20 30.18 28.45
CA LEU A 536 -22.08 31.63 28.55
C LEU A 536 -23.45 32.27 28.82
N GLU A 537 -23.76 32.52 30.09
CA GLU A 537 -25.03 33.13 30.50
C GLU A 537 -24.83 34.52 31.15
N PRO A 538 -25.85 35.40 31.15
CA PRO A 538 -25.71 36.73 31.77
C PRO A 538 -25.32 36.72 33.25
N ASP A 539 -25.64 35.65 33.98
CA ASP A 539 -25.36 35.48 35.42
C ASP A 539 -23.99 34.82 35.72
N GLY A 540 -23.23 34.48 34.68
CA GLY A 540 -21.89 33.89 34.79
C GLY A 540 -21.69 32.72 33.82
N VAL A 541 -20.54 32.06 33.93
CA VAL A 541 -20.29 30.82 33.17
C VAL A 541 -20.71 29.61 33.99
N LYS A 542 -21.52 28.74 33.38
CA LYS A 542 -21.90 27.43 33.95
C LYS A 542 -21.19 26.32 33.17
N VAL A 543 -20.73 25.31 33.88
CA VAL A 543 -20.23 24.07 33.33
C VAL A 543 -21.42 23.12 33.22
N HIS A 544 -21.68 22.66 32.02
CA HIS A 544 -22.63 21.59 31.73
C HIS A 544 -21.86 20.37 31.21
N TRP A 545 -22.19 19.21 31.77
CA TRP A 545 -21.66 17.94 31.33
C TRP A 545 -22.61 17.32 30.32
N VAL A 546 -22.20 17.29 29.06
CA VAL A 546 -22.99 16.74 27.95
C VAL A 546 -23.21 15.24 28.19
N THR A 547 -24.47 14.81 28.25
CA THR A 547 -24.82 13.41 28.51
C THR A 547 -24.78 12.56 27.24
N ASP A 548 -24.81 11.23 27.39
CA ASP A 548 -24.97 10.31 26.25
C ASP A 548 -26.44 10.14 25.83
N GLY A 549 -27.31 11.11 26.16
CA GLY A 549 -28.71 11.15 25.78
C GLY A 549 -29.47 9.91 26.25
N ALA A 550 -30.20 9.26 25.35
CA ALA A 550 -30.94 8.03 25.64
C ALA A 550 -30.05 6.84 26.04
N HIS A 551 -28.73 6.94 25.82
CA HIS A 551 -27.74 5.92 26.13
C HIS A 551 -26.93 6.23 27.39
N GLN A 552 -27.25 7.30 28.12
CA GLN A 552 -26.54 7.71 29.33
C GLN A 552 -26.60 6.62 30.41
N PRO A 553 -25.44 6.06 30.84
CA PRO A 553 -25.41 5.19 32.00
C PRO A 553 -25.62 6.00 33.29
N GLY A 554 -26.30 5.42 34.28
CA GLY A 554 -26.53 6.05 35.58
C GLY A 554 -27.69 7.05 35.62
N ILE A 555 -27.63 8.01 36.54
CA ILE A 555 -28.76 8.93 36.88
C ILE A 555 -28.48 10.41 36.54
N LEU A 556 -27.44 10.70 35.76
CA LEU A 556 -27.08 12.09 35.44
C LEU A 556 -28.18 12.73 34.59
N SER A 557 -28.75 13.83 35.08
CA SER A 557 -29.80 14.57 34.37
C SER A 557 -29.23 15.35 33.17
N PRO A 558 -29.92 15.41 32.02
CA PRO A 558 -29.54 16.30 30.91
C PRO A 558 -29.63 17.80 31.27
N ALA A 559 -30.32 18.14 32.36
CA ALA A 559 -30.38 19.51 32.88
C ALA A 559 -29.21 19.86 33.83
N ASN A 560 -28.20 18.99 33.96
CA ASN A 560 -27.09 19.20 34.88
C ASN A 560 -26.33 20.49 34.55
N ARG A 561 -26.02 21.29 35.57
CA ARG A 561 -25.25 22.54 35.41
C ARG A 561 -24.70 22.99 36.76
N VAL A 562 -23.44 23.38 36.76
CA VAL A 562 -22.74 23.89 37.95
C VAL A 562 -22.02 25.18 37.58
N PHE A 563 -21.99 26.19 38.45
CA PHE A 563 -21.22 27.40 38.17
C PHE A 563 -19.72 27.08 38.07
N ALA A 564 -19.02 27.66 37.08
CA ALA A 564 -17.59 27.47 36.91
C ALA A 564 -16.76 28.07 38.05
N THR A 565 -17.28 29.10 38.73
CA THR A 565 -16.65 29.72 39.90
C THR A 565 -16.81 28.86 41.15
N LYS A 566 -15.75 28.71 41.95
CA LYS A 566 -15.79 28.00 43.23
C LYS A 566 -16.77 28.66 44.21
N GLU A 567 -17.33 27.84 45.11
CA GLU A 567 -18.21 28.30 46.18
C GLU A 567 -17.55 29.40 47.03
N GLY A 568 -18.24 30.51 47.25
CA GLY A 568 -17.72 31.67 48.00
C GLY A 568 -17.00 32.74 47.18
N GLN A 569 -16.71 32.52 45.89
CA GLN A 569 -16.18 33.56 45.00
C GLN A 569 -17.28 34.41 44.36
N ARG A 570 -17.01 35.70 44.15
CA ARG A 570 -17.95 36.63 43.50
C ARG A 570 -18.10 36.24 42.02
N ARG A 571 -19.33 35.94 41.61
CA ARG A 571 -19.67 35.60 40.22
C ARG A 571 -19.50 36.83 39.31
N PRO A 572 -18.64 36.79 38.29
CA PRO A 572 -18.54 37.88 37.33
C PRO A 572 -19.78 37.90 36.43
N GLN A 573 -20.42 39.06 36.32
CA GLN A 573 -21.49 39.27 35.33
C GLN A 573 -20.87 39.32 33.93
N LEU A 574 -21.39 38.53 32.99
CA LEU A 574 -20.83 38.49 31.64
C LEU A 574 -21.28 39.69 30.80
N ASP A 575 -20.33 40.30 30.11
CA ASP A 575 -20.55 41.43 29.20
C ASP A 575 -21.01 40.94 27.81
N LEU A 576 -22.15 40.23 27.79
CA LEU A 576 -22.79 39.74 26.58
C LEU A 576 -23.55 40.87 25.89
N LYS A 577 -23.25 41.10 24.61
CA LYS A 577 -23.94 42.08 23.76
C LYS A 577 -25.20 41.45 23.18
N ASP A 578 -26.37 41.88 23.64
CA ASP A 578 -27.66 41.39 23.14
C ASP A 578 -27.95 41.88 21.71
N ASN A 579 -28.59 41.01 20.91
CA ASN A 579 -28.83 41.18 19.47
C ASN A 579 -27.59 41.58 18.67
N SER A 580 -26.44 41.01 19.04
CA SER A 580 -25.14 41.36 18.45
C SER A 580 -24.18 40.18 18.41
N TRP A 581 -23.11 40.33 17.62
CA TRP A 581 -22.01 39.39 17.57
C TRP A 581 -21.11 39.54 18.80
N ASN A 582 -20.80 38.41 19.44
CA ASN A 582 -19.90 38.31 20.57
C ASN A 582 -18.70 37.46 20.18
N ARG A 583 -17.50 37.91 20.54
CA ARG A 583 -16.24 37.21 20.21
C ARG A 583 -15.82 36.31 21.36
N VAL A 584 -15.54 35.05 21.06
CA VAL A 584 -14.97 34.07 21.98
C VAL A 584 -13.55 33.75 21.53
N ARG A 585 -12.65 33.63 22.51
CA ARG A 585 -11.31 33.05 22.33
C ARG A 585 -11.11 32.02 23.42
N LEU A 586 -10.92 30.77 23.02
CA LEU A 586 -10.54 29.65 23.88
C LEU A 586 -9.06 29.42 23.67
N GLU A 587 -8.28 29.52 24.73
CA GLU A 587 -6.83 29.34 24.71
C GLU A 587 -6.45 28.13 25.56
N LEU A 588 -5.60 27.26 25.02
CA LEU A 588 -5.09 26.06 25.68
C LEU A 588 -3.58 26.23 25.88
N ARG A 589 -3.11 26.03 27.12
CA ARG A 589 -1.70 26.02 27.50
C ARG A 589 -1.43 24.84 28.43
N GLY A 590 -0.75 23.81 27.94
CA GLY A 590 -0.64 22.53 28.64
C GLY A 590 -2.02 21.91 28.85
N ASP A 591 -2.42 21.73 30.11
CA ASP A 591 -3.77 21.27 30.49
C ASP A 591 -4.71 22.43 30.85
N ASP A 592 -4.24 23.67 30.87
CA ASP A 592 -5.04 24.82 31.30
C ASP A 592 -5.78 25.47 30.13
N VAL A 593 -7.08 25.64 30.30
CA VAL A 593 -7.98 26.32 29.37
C VAL A 593 -8.37 27.68 29.94
N GLN A 594 -8.14 28.71 29.13
CA GLN A 594 -8.58 30.08 29.39
C GLN A 594 -9.63 30.50 28.36
N LEU A 595 -10.79 30.96 28.84
CA LEU A 595 -11.86 31.45 27.98
C LEU A 595 -11.98 32.97 28.08
N HIS A 596 -11.98 33.66 26.95
CA HIS A 596 -12.22 35.09 26.85
C HIS A 596 -13.52 35.36 26.12
N LEU A 597 -14.31 36.29 26.65
CA LEU A 597 -15.51 36.83 26.01
C LEU A 597 -15.32 38.31 25.76
N ASN A 598 -15.46 38.75 24.50
CA ASN A 598 -15.30 40.14 24.09
C ASN A 598 -13.98 40.78 24.58
N GLY A 599 -12.90 39.98 24.61
CA GLY A 599 -11.55 40.38 25.05
C GLY A 599 -11.31 40.30 26.56
N LYS A 600 -12.31 39.95 27.38
CA LYS A 600 -12.17 39.82 28.84
C LYS A 600 -12.11 38.33 29.24
N PRO A 601 -11.15 37.90 30.09
CA PRO A 601 -11.12 36.53 30.60
C PRO A 601 -12.35 36.27 31.48
N VAL A 602 -13.02 35.13 31.29
CA VAL A 602 -14.25 34.75 32.00
C VAL A 602 -14.16 33.40 32.70
N VAL A 603 -13.27 32.50 32.24
CA VAL A 603 -12.98 31.20 32.87
C VAL A 603 -11.50 30.89 32.74
N GLU A 604 -10.96 30.28 33.78
CA GLU A 604 -9.66 29.60 33.79
C GLU A 604 -9.87 28.25 34.48
N ARG A 605 -9.48 27.15 33.82
CA ARG A 605 -9.70 25.79 34.33
C ARG A 605 -8.64 24.83 33.78
N THR A 606 -8.11 23.99 34.65
CA THR A 606 -7.32 22.81 34.27
C THR A 606 -8.25 21.69 33.80
N LEU A 607 -7.99 21.17 32.60
CA LEU A 607 -8.68 20.01 32.04
C LEU A 607 -8.29 18.74 32.81
N GLU A 608 -9.22 17.81 32.92
CA GLU A 608 -8.95 16.52 33.51
C GLU A 608 -8.11 15.64 32.59
N THR A 609 -7.33 14.72 33.16
CA THR A 609 -6.40 13.84 32.43
C THR A 609 -7.05 12.91 31.40
N TRP A 610 -8.36 12.69 31.51
CA TRP A 610 -9.14 11.86 30.58
C TRP A 610 -9.83 12.68 29.47
N ASN A 611 -9.80 14.01 29.53
CA ASN A 611 -10.39 14.88 28.53
C ASN A 611 -9.66 14.70 27.19
N GLN A 612 -10.38 14.42 26.11
CA GLN A 612 -9.75 14.18 24.79
C GLN A 612 -9.43 15.48 24.03
N ARG A 613 -9.75 16.65 24.59
CA ARG A 613 -9.45 17.99 24.05
C ARG A 613 -10.08 18.30 22.69
N GLN A 614 -11.17 17.61 22.32
CA GLN A 614 -11.90 17.90 21.08
C GLN A 614 -12.75 19.16 21.23
N PHE A 615 -12.57 20.16 20.36
CA PHE A 615 -13.39 21.37 20.38
C PHE A 615 -14.78 21.12 19.80
N GLY A 616 -15.80 21.77 20.36
CA GLY A 616 -17.16 21.70 19.85
C GLY A 616 -18.01 22.95 20.10
N LEU A 617 -19.17 22.97 19.46
CA LEU A 617 -20.23 23.97 19.61
C LEU A 617 -21.47 23.30 20.20
N PHE A 618 -21.85 23.73 21.40
CA PHE A 618 -22.98 23.19 22.15
C PHE A 618 -24.13 24.18 22.26
N HIS A 619 -25.36 23.68 22.22
CA HIS A 619 -26.53 24.39 22.73
C HIS A 619 -27.64 23.40 23.11
N PHE A 620 -28.60 23.88 23.90
CA PHE A 620 -29.88 23.19 24.05
C PHE A 620 -30.76 23.51 22.83
N ALA A 621 -30.96 22.52 21.98
CA ALA A 621 -31.69 22.62 20.72
C ALA A 621 -33.19 22.85 20.94
N ASP A 622 -33.74 22.55 22.10
CA ASP A 622 -35.13 22.90 22.44
C ASP A 622 -35.30 24.38 22.84
N GLU A 623 -34.21 25.10 23.13
CA GLU A 623 -34.24 26.47 23.63
C GLU A 623 -33.79 27.52 22.60
N THR A 624 -32.66 27.30 21.93
CA THR A 624 -31.94 28.38 21.21
C THR A 624 -31.53 27.98 19.80
N ASN A 625 -31.45 28.96 18.90
CA ASN A 625 -30.81 28.79 17.58
C ASN A 625 -29.31 29.04 17.70
N VAL A 626 -28.53 28.52 16.74
CA VAL A 626 -27.09 28.75 16.61
C VAL A 626 -26.78 29.56 15.36
N ARG A 627 -25.87 30.53 15.50
CA ARG A 627 -25.24 31.29 14.40
C ARG A 627 -23.80 31.61 14.79
N VAL A 628 -22.84 31.05 14.07
CA VAL A 628 -21.40 31.19 14.35
C VAL A 628 -20.63 31.50 13.07
N ARG A 629 -19.66 32.42 13.13
CA ARG A 629 -18.79 32.76 12.00
C ARG A 629 -17.36 32.97 12.44
N ASN A 630 -16.44 33.08 11.48
CA ASN A 630 -15.02 33.38 11.71
C ASN A 630 -14.34 32.38 12.66
N LEU A 631 -14.67 31.07 12.56
CA LEU A 631 -14.00 30.03 13.34
C LEU A 631 -12.58 29.82 12.80
N ARG A 632 -11.58 30.22 13.60
CA ARG A 632 -10.16 30.09 13.28
C ARG A 632 -9.43 29.40 14.41
N TRP A 633 -8.52 28.52 14.06
CA TRP A 633 -7.61 27.88 15.00
C TRP A 633 -6.17 28.26 14.68
N SER A 634 -5.50 28.92 15.64
CA SER A 634 -4.07 29.19 15.60
C SER A 634 -3.39 28.29 16.64
N GLY A 635 -2.33 27.59 16.27
CA GLY A 635 -1.65 26.66 17.17
C GLY A 635 -0.14 26.82 17.10
N ASP A 636 0.53 26.47 18.20
CA ASP A 636 1.98 26.36 18.28
C ASP A 636 2.39 24.97 17.76
N TRP A 637 2.06 24.71 16.49
CA TRP A 637 2.33 23.43 15.85
C TRP A 637 3.84 23.17 15.74
N PRO A 638 4.29 21.90 15.79
CA PRO A 638 5.65 21.54 15.40
C PRO A 638 5.98 22.07 14.00
N ASN A 639 7.15 22.68 13.84
CA ASN A 639 7.59 23.23 12.56
C ASN A 639 8.04 22.14 11.57
N ALA A 640 8.31 22.52 10.32
CA ALA A 640 8.65 21.59 9.25
C ALA A 640 9.89 20.73 9.59
N ASP A 641 10.91 21.29 10.21
CA ASP A 641 12.11 20.55 10.61
C ASP A 641 11.82 19.53 11.72
N GLN A 642 10.91 19.85 12.64
CA GLN A 642 10.46 18.96 13.71
C GLN A 642 9.56 17.82 13.18
N VAL A 643 8.80 18.06 12.12
CA VAL A 643 7.86 17.09 11.51
C VAL A 643 8.51 16.26 10.40
N PHE A 644 9.49 16.81 9.70
CA PHE A 644 10.11 16.22 8.50
C PHE A 644 11.63 16.05 8.58
N GLY A 645 12.23 16.29 9.74
CA GLY A 645 13.66 16.08 9.97
C GLY A 645 14.09 14.65 9.63
N GLU A 646 15.41 14.40 9.57
CA GLU A 646 16.00 13.14 9.09
C GLU A 646 15.40 11.87 9.74
N ASN A 647 14.81 11.97 10.94
CA ASN A 647 14.10 10.89 11.64
C ASN A 647 12.79 10.43 10.96
N PHE A 648 12.18 11.22 10.08
CA PHE A 648 10.95 10.89 9.34
C PHE A 648 11.21 10.46 7.89
N ARG A 649 12.42 10.67 7.38
CA ARG A 649 12.86 10.28 6.03
C ARG A 649 13.65 9.00 6.09
N VAL A 650 13.00 7.91 6.47
CA VAL A 650 13.67 6.63 6.54
C VAL A 650 12.71 5.54 6.09
N MET A 651 12.74 5.21 4.79
CA MET A 651 12.65 3.79 4.47
C MET A 651 13.96 3.20 5.01
N PRO A 652 13.94 2.34 6.06
CA PRO A 652 15.15 1.83 6.72
C PRO A 652 16.14 1.12 5.79
N ASN A 653 15.76 0.92 4.54
CA ASN A 653 16.47 0.22 3.51
C ASN A 653 17.11 1.14 2.44
N THR A 654 16.67 2.39 2.21
CA THR A 654 17.12 3.16 1.02
C THR A 654 18.05 4.33 1.25
N ALA A 655 18.08 4.94 2.45
CA ALA A 655 18.92 6.12 2.70
C ALA A 655 20.43 5.82 2.59
N GLU A 656 20.90 4.73 3.21
CA GLU A 656 22.27 4.25 3.08
C GLU A 656 22.62 3.91 1.63
N MET A 657 21.68 3.29 0.90
CA MET A 657 21.86 3.01 -0.52
C MET A 657 21.98 4.29 -1.36
N GLU A 658 21.19 5.33 -1.07
CA GLU A 658 21.29 6.60 -1.79
C GLU A 658 22.63 7.31 -1.51
N GLN A 659 23.09 7.26 -0.26
CA GLN A 659 24.39 7.79 0.13
C GLN A 659 25.53 7.06 -0.60
N LEU A 660 25.53 5.72 -0.57
CA LEU A 660 26.56 4.90 -1.21
C LEU A 660 26.53 5.05 -2.75
N ALA A 661 25.34 5.02 -3.36
CA ALA A 661 25.18 5.24 -4.79
C ALA A 661 25.60 6.65 -5.24
N SER A 662 25.46 7.65 -4.36
CA SER A 662 25.90 9.03 -4.63
C SER A 662 27.40 9.23 -4.44
N ALA A 663 28.09 8.32 -3.75
CA ALA A 663 29.54 8.33 -3.60
C ALA A 663 30.30 7.71 -4.79
N LEU A 664 29.59 7.06 -5.73
CA LEU A 664 30.19 6.47 -6.93
C LEU A 664 30.82 7.56 -7.81
N PRO A 665 32.09 7.43 -8.20
CA PRO A 665 32.89 8.53 -8.75
C PRO A 665 32.54 8.90 -10.19
N GLN A 666 31.96 7.99 -10.97
CA GLN A 666 31.60 8.24 -12.37
C GLN A 666 30.09 8.19 -12.57
N SER A 667 29.59 9.09 -13.43
CA SER A 667 28.18 9.15 -13.80
C SER A 667 28.02 9.34 -15.31
N TYR A 668 27.10 8.60 -15.89
CA TYR A 668 26.64 8.74 -17.27
C TYR A 668 25.13 8.99 -17.28
N GLN A 669 24.67 9.95 -18.07
CA GLN A 669 23.24 10.21 -18.25
C GLN A 669 22.93 10.47 -19.72
N GLN A 670 21.87 9.82 -20.22
CA GLN A 670 21.34 10.05 -21.55
C GLN A 670 19.85 10.40 -21.44
N ASP A 671 19.53 11.63 -21.82
CA ASP A 671 18.15 12.03 -22.11
C ASP A 671 17.80 11.54 -23.52
N LEU A 672 16.87 10.58 -23.61
CA LEU A 672 16.50 9.95 -24.87
C LEU A 672 15.59 10.85 -25.72
N ARG A 673 14.99 11.89 -25.12
CA ARG A 673 14.18 12.92 -25.82
C ARG A 673 15.04 13.87 -26.65
N LYS A 674 16.35 13.93 -26.36
CA LYS A 674 17.31 14.83 -27.00
C LYS A 674 18.24 14.10 -27.98
N LEU A 675 17.85 12.90 -28.41
CA LEU A 675 18.62 12.14 -29.40
C LEU A 675 18.44 12.76 -30.79
N GLU A 676 19.54 13.19 -31.40
CA GLU A 676 19.58 13.63 -32.81
C GLU A 676 19.86 12.45 -33.76
N LEU A 677 19.34 11.26 -33.43
CA LEU A 677 19.53 10.02 -34.20
C LEU A 677 18.18 9.42 -34.56
N ASP A 678 18.10 8.71 -35.68
CA ASP A 678 16.91 7.90 -36.03
C ASP A 678 17.14 6.41 -35.70
N ALA A 679 16.08 5.59 -35.81
CA ALA A 679 16.13 4.18 -35.48
C ALA A 679 17.13 3.35 -36.32
N SER A 680 17.55 3.82 -37.50
CA SER A 680 18.57 3.14 -38.33
C SER A 680 19.96 3.18 -37.69
N HIS A 681 20.18 4.07 -36.73
CA HIS A 681 21.42 4.22 -35.98
C HIS A 681 21.50 3.28 -34.77
N PHE A 682 20.52 2.42 -34.51
CA PHE A 682 20.52 1.55 -33.34
C PHE A 682 20.76 0.09 -33.70
N ILE A 683 21.47 -0.61 -32.82
CA ILE A 683 21.42 -2.08 -32.77
C ILE A 683 20.23 -2.47 -31.90
N GLN A 684 19.19 -3.06 -32.49
CA GLN A 684 18.01 -3.57 -31.80
C GLN A 684 17.89 -5.09 -31.91
N ARG A 685 17.04 -5.72 -31.07
CA ARG A 685 16.65 -7.12 -31.25
C ARG A 685 15.14 -7.34 -31.09
N GLY A 686 14.49 -7.89 -32.11
CA GLY A 686 13.10 -8.30 -32.14
C GLY A 686 12.16 -7.28 -32.80
N GLY A 687 11.15 -6.81 -32.09
CA GLY A 687 10.17 -5.87 -32.64
C GLY A 687 10.73 -4.47 -32.97
N PRO A 688 9.90 -3.58 -33.53
CA PRO A 688 10.34 -2.27 -34.00
C PRO A 688 10.58 -1.26 -32.87
N ILE A 689 11.53 -0.36 -33.10
CA ILE A 689 11.80 0.84 -32.29
C ILE A 689 11.64 2.09 -33.16
N SER A 690 11.05 3.15 -32.62
CA SER A 690 11.00 4.50 -33.21
C SER A 690 11.61 5.53 -32.27
N VAL A 691 12.25 6.56 -32.85
CA VAL A 691 12.65 7.77 -32.11
C VAL A 691 11.56 8.80 -32.31
N GLU A 692 10.99 9.27 -31.21
CA GLU A 692 9.89 10.24 -31.16
C GLU A 692 10.33 11.46 -30.33
N GLU A 693 9.58 12.55 -30.39
CA GLU A 693 9.87 13.77 -29.62
C GLU A 693 9.93 13.48 -28.10
N ASP A 694 9.11 12.54 -27.65
CA ASP A 694 9.00 12.15 -26.24
C ASP A 694 9.98 11.05 -25.82
N GLY A 695 10.84 10.55 -26.72
CA GLY A 695 11.89 9.57 -26.41
C GLY A 695 11.93 8.39 -27.38
N ILE A 696 12.40 7.23 -26.90
CA ILE A 696 12.45 6.01 -27.71
C ILE A 696 11.18 5.18 -27.47
N ALA A 697 10.30 5.13 -28.47
CA ALA A 697 9.11 4.32 -28.45
C ALA A 697 9.42 2.88 -28.86
N MET A 698 8.85 1.93 -28.11
CA MET A 698 9.15 0.50 -28.23
C MET A 698 7.85 -0.30 -28.18
N LYS A 699 7.68 -1.30 -29.07
CA LYS A 699 6.47 -2.12 -29.14
C LYS A 699 6.75 -3.59 -29.40
N ALA A 700 6.20 -4.45 -28.53
CA ALA A 700 6.13 -5.89 -28.72
C ALA A 700 4.69 -6.34 -29.00
N SER A 701 4.53 -7.33 -29.89
CA SER A 701 3.24 -7.95 -30.21
C SER A 701 3.37 -9.44 -30.52
N GLY A 702 2.34 -10.22 -30.21
CA GLY A 702 2.35 -11.67 -30.42
C GLY A 702 3.27 -12.37 -29.41
N SER A 703 4.20 -13.19 -29.88
CA SER A 703 5.18 -13.92 -29.06
C SER A 703 6.61 -13.44 -29.34
N GLN A 704 6.81 -12.12 -29.31
CA GLN A 704 8.08 -11.46 -29.63
C GLN A 704 8.50 -10.54 -28.49
N SER A 705 9.81 -10.29 -28.37
CA SER A 705 10.36 -9.18 -27.59
C SER A 705 10.84 -8.08 -28.53
N THR A 706 11.02 -6.88 -28.00
CA THR A 706 11.79 -5.79 -28.60
C THR A 706 12.82 -5.37 -27.58
N ASP A 707 14.09 -5.37 -27.97
CA ASP A 707 15.23 -5.17 -27.10
C ASP A 707 16.10 -4.03 -27.64
N LEU A 708 16.50 -3.13 -26.76
CA LEU A 708 17.52 -2.10 -27.00
C LEU A 708 18.71 -2.34 -26.05
N PRO A 709 19.77 -3.00 -26.51
CA PRO A 709 21.03 -3.10 -25.78
C PRO A 709 21.72 -1.74 -25.66
N LEU A 710 22.29 -1.45 -24.49
CA LEU A 710 23.04 -0.24 -24.22
C LEU A 710 24.53 -0.53 -24.23
N TRP A 711 25.31 0.26 -24.97
CA TRP A 711 26.75 0.04 -25.21
C TRP A 711 27.65 0.72 -24.16
N LEU A 712 27.26 0.59 -22.89
CA LEU A 712 28.08 0.99 -21.74
C LEU A 712 28.78 -0.22 -21.14
N GLU A 713 30.05 -0.05 -20.78
CA GLU A 713 30.74 -0.94 -19.86
C GLU A 713 30.73 -0.34 -18.46
N VAL A 714 30.38 -1.15 -17.47
CA VAL A 714 30.25 -0.72 -16.08
C VAL A 714 31.05 -1.67 -15.19
N ARG A 715 32.04 -1.15 -14.48
CA ARG A 715 32.89 -1.92 -13.56
C ARG A 715 32.71 -1.43 -12.13
N GLY A 716 32.88 -2.35 -11.18
CA GLY A 716 32.68 -2.06 -9.76
C GLY A 716 31.22 -1.86 -9.37
N ASP A 717 30.98 -1.35 -8.18
CA ASP A 717 29.62 -1.04 -7.71
C ASP A 717 28.89 -0.07 -8.64
N PHE A 718 27.57 -0.20 -8.75
CA PHE A 718 26.78 0.57 -9.73
C PHE A 718 25.36 0.92 -9.25
N ASP A 719 24.80 1.99 -9.82
CA ASP A 719 23.38 2.39 -9.74
C ASP A 719 22.87 2.61 -11.17
N LEU A 720 22.02 1.69 -11.65
CA LEU A 720 21.37 1.76 -12.96
C LEU A 720 19.95 2.29 -12.80
N ARG A 721 19.57 3.29 -13.60
CA ARG A 721 18.19 3.79 -13.65
C ARG A 721 17.70 3.91 -15.10
N ALA A 722 16.46 3.49 -15.35
CA ALA A 722 15.79 3.66 -16.64
C ALA A 722 14.35 4.15 -16.42
N ARG A 723 14.02 5.30 -17.02
CA ARG A 723 12.69 5.93 -16.95
C ARG A 723 11.87 5.56 -18.17
N PHE A 724 10.61 5.19 -17.94
CA PHE A 724 9.64 4.92 -18.99
C PHE A 724 8.32 5.65 -18.72
N GLU A 725 7.59 5.92 -19.80
CA GLU A 725 6.28 6.58 -19.79
C GLU A 725 5.35 5.88 -20.77
N ASN A 726 4.04 6.03 -20.58
CA ASN A 726 2.99 5.52 -21.47
C ASN A 726 3.04 3.99 -21.68
N PHE A 727 3.25 3.21 -20.62
CA PHE A 727 3.11 1.75 -20.70
C PHE A 727 1.67 1.37 -21.03
N GLN A 728 1.49 0.68 -22.15
CA GLN A 728 0.21 0.16 -22.63
C GLN A 728 0.33 -1.32 -22.97
N HIS A 729 -0.77 -2.05 -22.87
CA HIS A 729 -0.84 -3.47 -23.18
C HIS A 729 -2.23 -3.85 -23.74
N ALA A 730 -2.31 -4.92 -24.54
CA ALA A 730 -3.59 -5.48 -24.98
C ALA A 730 -4.35 -6.17 -23.84
N ASP A 731 -5.68 -6.29 -23.96
CA ASP A 731 -6.55 -7.00 -23.01
C ASP A 731 -6.48 -8.53 -23.05
N VAL A 732 -5.68 -9.08 -23.96
CA VAL A 732 -5.43 -10.51 -24.12
C VAL A 732 -3.93 -10.78 -24.03
N GLY A 733 -3.56 -11.98 -23.59
CA GLY A 733 -2.17 -12.40 -23.51
C GLY A 733 -1.35 -11.64 -22.47
N ASP A 734 -0.03 -11.88 -22.49
CA ASP A 734 0.92 -11.25 -21.58
C ASP A 734 1.61 -10.07 -22.28
N GLY A 735 1.90 -9.02 -21.52
CA GLY A 735 2.64 -7.84 -21.98
C GLY A 735 3.52 -7.27 -20.85
N ALA A 736 4.77 -6.93 -21.14
CA ALA A 736 5.71 -6.47 -20.13
C ALA A 736 6.78 -5.53 -20.67
N LEU A 737 7.37 -4.75 -19.76
CA LEU A 737 8.60 -4.00 -19.95
C LEU A 737 9.65 -4.48 -18.96
N GLU A 738 10.92 -4.49 -19.35
CA GLU A 738 12.02 -4.99 -18.50
C GLU A 738 13.30 -4.16 -18.70
N MET A 739 14.01 -3.90 -17.61
CA MET A 739 15.42 -3.53 -17.62
C MET A 739 16.24 -4.75 -17.14
N LEU A 740 17.10 -5.25 -18.02
CA LEU A 740 17.97 -6.40 -17.78
C LEU A 740 19.42 -5.94 -17.64
N ALA A 741 20.16 -6.51 -16.70
CA ALA A 741 21.62 -6.44 -16.66
C ALA A 741 22.25 -7.84 -16.58
N TYR A 742 23.28 -8.08 -17.38
CA TYR A 742 24.00 -9.35 -17.49
C TYR A 742 25.43 -9.21 -16.96
N LEU A 743 25.79 -10.10 -16.03
CA LEU A 743 27.11 -10.25 -15.42
C LEU A 743 27.78 -11.50 -16.03
N PRO A 744 28.52 -11.36 -17.15
CA PRO A 744 29.06 -12.49 -17.91
C PRO A 744 30.04 -13.35 -17.13
N SER A 745 30.97 -12.73 -16.38
CA SER A 745 31.98 -13.46 -15.60
C SER A 745 31.40 -14.36 -14.52
N ASP A 746 30.21 -14.01 -14.03
CA ASP A 746 29.51 -14.76 -12.98
C ASP A 746 28.39 -15.65 -13.54
N GLY A 747 28.10 -15.55 -14.84
CA GLY A 747 26.98 -16.24 -15.47
C GLY A 747 25.62 -15.79 -14.90
N GLN A 748 25.44 -14.54 -14.51
CA GLN A 748 24.23 -14.08 -13.80
C GLN A 748 23.44 -13.04 -14.56
N LYS A 749 22.10 -13.12 -14.51
CA LYS A 749 21.20 -12.09 -15.04
C LYS A 749 20.32 -11.55 -13.92
N ILE A 750 20.23 -10.23 -13.84
CA ILE A 750 19.36 -9.49 -12.91
C ILE A 750 18.37 -8.65 -13.72
N ARG A 751 17.13 -8.59 -13.26
CA ARG A 751 16.03 -7.94 -14.00
C ARG A 751 15.07 -7.25 -13.06
N VAL A 752 14.55 -6.11 -13.49
CA VAL A 752 13.35 -5.49 -12.96
C VAL A 752 12.38 -5.23 -14.11
N ALA A 753 11.11 -5.57 -13.92
CA ALA A 753 10.11 -5.55 -14.98
C ALA A 753 8.73 -5.13 -14.48
N ARG A 754 7.93 -4.58 -15.39
CA ARG A 754 6.51 -4.25 -15.20
C ARG A 754 5.70 -5.17 -16.11
N HIS A 755 4.84 -5.99 -15.53
CA HIS A 755 4.10 -7.05 -16.21
C HIS A 755 2.59 -6.87 -16.11
N ARG A 756 1.90 -7.16 -17.20
CA ARG A 756 0.49 -7.55 -17.26
C ARG A 756 0.40 -8.99 -17.78
N TRP A 757 -0.38 -9.83 -17.11
CA TRP A 757 -0.63 -11.21 -17.55
C TRP A 757 -1.98 -11.38 -18.24
N ASP A 758 -2.12 -12.52 -18.90
CA ASP A 758 -3.37 -12.96 -19.52
C ASP A 758 -4.54 -13.07 -18.50
N ASN A 759 -4.25 -13.37 -17.23
CA ASN A 759 -5.26 -13.34 -16.15
C ASN A 759 -5.62 -11.91 -15.68
N LYS A 760 -5.16 -10.88 -16.40
CA LYS A 760 -5.34 -9.44 -16.13
C LYS A 760 -4.65 -8.91 -14.88
N GLU A 761 -3.88 -9.72 -14.17
CA GLU A 761 -3.06 -9.22 -13.06
C GLU A 761 -1.95 -8.32 -13.58
N GLN A 762 -1.67 -7.27 -12.82
CA GLN A 762 -0.61 -6.33 -13.10
C GLN A 762 0.34 -6.25 -11.91
N LYS A 763 1.63 -6.55 -12.14
CA LYS A 763 2.66 -6.59 -11.11
C LYS A 763 3.98 -6.00 -11.59
N LEU A 764 4.82 -5.61 -10.65
CA LEU A 764 6.27 -5.52 -10.81
C LEU A 764 6.87 -6.90 -10.58
N ARG A 765 8.00 -7.16 -11.23
CA ARG A 765 8.80 -8.37 -11.10
C ARG A 765 10.25 -8.00 -10.90
N THR A 766 10.91 -8.65 -9.97
CA THR A 766 12.37 -8.73 -9.95
C THR A 766 12.78 -10.17 -10.17
N ARG A 767 13.84 -10.40 -10.96
CA ARG A 767 14.31 -11.74 -11.25
C ARG A 767 15.82 -11.84 -11.22
N PHE A 768 16.32 -12.68 -10.32
CA PHE A 768 17.69 -13.20 -10.37
C PHE A 768 17.72 -14.55 -11.06
N SER A 769 18.67 -14.72 -11.98
CA SER A 769 18.89 -15.99 -12.68
C SER A 769 20.37 -16.34 -12.70
N PRO A 770 20.81 -17.37 -11.95
CA PRO A 770 22.08 -18.01 -12.23
C PRO A 770 21.93 -18.81 -13.52
N MET A 771 22.81 -18.58 -14.49
CA MET A 771 22.93 -19.44 -15.66
C MET A 771 23.79 -20.64 -15.24
N THR A 772 23.35 -21.88 -15.48
CA THR A 772 24.28 -23.03 -15.54
C THR A 772 24.52 -23.44 -16.97
N ASP A 773 25.57 -24.23 -17.10
CA ASP A 773 26.39 -24.69 -18.23
C ASP A 773 25.62 -25.24 -19.46
N ALA A 774 24.29 -25.29 -19.47
CA ALA A 774 23.50 -25.94 -20.51
C ALA A 774 22.44 -25.06 -21.20
N GLY A 775 22.33 -23.77 -20.89
CA GLY A 775 21.26 -22.90 -21.43
C GLY A 775 19.84 -23.34 -21.05
N HIS A 776 19.70 -24.39 -20.24
CA HIS A 776 18.49 -24.80 -19.56
C HIS A 776 18.43 -24.11 -18.21
N GLN A 777 17.23 -23.78 -17.74
CA GLN A 777 17.00 -23.15 -16.43
C GLN A 777 17.71 -23.94 -15.33
N ALA A 778 18.85 -23.43 -14.91
CA ALA A 778 19.53 -23.84 -13.71
C ALA A 778 18.83 -23.27 -12.49
N GLN A 779 18.81 -24.02 -11.38
CA GLN A 779 18.35 -23.61 -10.05
C GLN A 779 17.24 -22.54 -10.06
N ARG A 780 15.97 -22.98 -9.93
CA ARG A 780 14.74 -22.15 -9.92
C ARG A 780 15.03 -20.66 -9.75
N ALA A 781 15.05 -19.95 -10.88
CA ALA A 781 15.21 -18.49 -10.88
C ALA A 781 14.34 -17.89 -9.78
N ARG A 782 14.91 -16.94 -9.03
CA ARG A 782 14.19 -16.32 -7.92
C ARG A 782 13.42 -15.15 -8.48
N ASP A 783 12.10 -15.29 -8.45
CA ASP A 783 11.18 -14.22 -8.79
C ASP A 783 10.60 -13.63 -7.50
N HIS A 784 10.51 -12.31 -7.47
CA HIS A 784 9.69 -11.60 -6.49
C HIS A 784 8.69 -10.73 -7.25
N TRP A 785 7.46 -10.68 -6.76
CA TRP A 785 6.33 -10.04 -7.41
C TRP A 785 5.68 -9.06 -6.44
N VAL A 786 5.31 -7.89 -6.95
CA VAL A 786 4.61 -6.87 -6.18
C VAL A 786 3.48 -6.30 -7.03
N ALA A 787 2.24 -6.32 -6.54
CA ALA A 787 1.09 -5.73 -7.21
C ALA A 787 1.36 -4.25 -7.55
N ASN A 788 1.21 -3.90 -8.82
CA ASN A 788 1.43 -2.54 -9.30
C ASN A 788 0.79 -2.34 -10.67
N GLU A 789 0.15 -1.19 -10.84
CA GLU A 789 -0.61 -0.76 -11.99
C GLU A 789 -0.07 0.56 -12.58
N ALA A 790 1.09 1.05 -12.12
CA ALA A 790 1.71 2.24 -12.68
C ALA A 790 1.96 2.08 -14.19
N THR A 791 1.67 3.14 -14.94
CA THR A 791 1.85 3.22 -16.39
C THR A 791 3.12 3.99 -16.77
N SER A 792 3.76 4.63 -15.81
CA SER A 792 5.06 5.29 -15.95
C SER A 792 5.89 5.03 -14.69
N GLY A 793 7.18 5.29 -14.74
CA GLY A 793 8.03 5.15 -13.57
C GLY A 793 9.51 5.02 -13.88
N VAL A 794 10.29 4.72 -12.84
CA VAL A 794 11.74 4.52 -12.93
C VAL A 794 12.11 3.17 -12.36
N PHE A 795 12.67 2.31 -13.21
CA PHE A 795 13.36 1.11 -12.77
C PHE A 795 14.74 1.47 -12.22
N ARG A 796 15.12 0.86 -11.10
CA ARG A 796 16.44 1.06 -10.49
C ARG A 796 17.05 -0.24 -9.98
N MET A 797 18.34 -0.44 -10.26
CA MET A 797 19.13 -1.54 -9.73
C MET A 797 20.42 -0.99 -9.13
N VAL A 798 20.65 -1.19 -7.84
CA VAL A 798 21.86 -0.75 -7.14
C VAL A 798 22.64 -1.96 -6.67
N ARG A 799 23.87 -2.15 -7.15
CA ARG A 799 24.79 -3.17 -6.63
C ARG A 799 25.82 -2.52 -5.71
N LEU A 800 25.87 -3.02 -4.48
CA LEU A 800 26.86 -2.65 -3.46
C LEU A 800 27.56 -3.93 -2.98
N GLY A 801 28.85 -4.05 -3.28
CA GLY A 801 29.64 -5.25 -3.06
C GLY A 801 29.09 -6.48 -3.80
N THR A 802 28.46 -7.40 -3.07
CA THR A 802 27.87 -8.63 -3.61
C THR A 802 26.35 -8.66 -3.49
N THR A 803 25.72 -7.53 -3.17
CA THR A 803 24.27 -7.44 -3.02
C THR A 803 23.72 -6.49 -4.07
N VAL A 804 22.69 -6.93 -4.79
CA VAL A 804 21.89 -6.05 -5.64
C VAL A 804 20.55 -5.78 -4.97
N HIS A 805 20.13 -4.53 -5.05
CA HIS A 805 18.85 -4.03 -4.56
C HIS A 805 18.03 -3.55 -5.75
N TYR A 806 16.80 -4.06 -5.86
CA TYR A 806 15.88 -3.68 -6.93
C TYR A 806 14.87 -2.68 -6.39
N LEU A 807 14.75 -1.54 -7.06
CA LEU A 807 13.84 -0.48 -6.64
C LEU A 807 12.96 0.00 -7.79
N PHE A 808 11.82 0.56 -7.43
CA PHE A 808 10.91 1.19 -8.36
C PHE A 808 10.34 2.49 -7.79
N ALA A 809 10.28 3.53 -8.61
CA ALA A 809 9.54 4.76 -8.33
C ALA A 809 8.34 4.82 -9.29
N GLU A 810 7.14 4.95 -8.73
CA GLU A 810 5.89 4.89 -9.48
C GLU A 810 5.55 6.22 -10.13
N ASN A 811 5.18 6.20 -11.40
CA ASN A 811 4.76 7.36 -12.17
C ASN A 811 5.80 8.52 -12.12
N ASP A 812 5.41 9.64 -11.52
CA ASP A 812 6.22 10.83 -11.31
C ASP A 812 6.76 10.97 -9.87
N SER A 813 6.68 9.90 -9.05
CA SER A 813 7.27 9.89 -7.70
C SER A 813 8.80 9.99 -7.78
N GLU A 814 9.38 10.74 -6.83
CA GLU A 814 10.82 10.80 -6.61
C GLU A 814 11.30 9.72 -5.61
N THR A 815 10.37 9.07 -4.91
CA THR A 815 10.67 8.09 -3.87
C THR A 815 10.78 6.70 -4.48
N PHE A 816 11.92 6.06 -4.25
CA PHE A 816 12.15 4.66 -4.64
C PHE A 816 11.74 3.70 -3.53
N ARG A 817 10.92 2.70 -3.89
CA ARG A 817 10.57 1.58 -3.02
C ARG A 817 11.48 0.39 -3.30
N LEU A 818 12.02 -0.21 -2.25
CA LEU A 818 12.74 -1.48 -2.36
C LEU A 818 11.73 -2.61 -2.65
N LEU A 819 11.91 -3.29 -3.78
CA LEU A 819 11.11 -4.46 -4.14
C LEU A 819 11.71 -5.74 -3.55
N SER A 820 13.02 -5.95 -3.76
CA SER A 820 13.72 -7.15 -3.29
C SER A 820 15.23 -6.95 -3.30
N THR A 821 15.97 -7.94 -2.78
CA THR A 821 17.43 -7.99 -2.80
C THR A 821 17.92 -9.38 -3.16
N ASP A 822 19.02 -9.47 -3.91
CA ASP A 822 19.66 -10.73 -4.25
C ASP A 822 21.18 -10.66 -4.04
N GLN A 823 21.80 -11.80 -3.73
CA GLN A 823 23.26 -11.94 -3.78
C GLN A 823 23.71 -12.17 -5.23
N VAL A 824 24.72 -11.40 -5.66
CA VAL A 824 25.29 -11.39 -7.02
C VAL A 824 26.81 -11.36 -6.97
N GLY A 825 27.43 -11.73 -8.09
CA GLY A 825 28.87 -11.64 -8.28
C GLY A 825 29.39 -10.22 -8.50
N ARG A 826 30.73 -10.09 -8.52
CA ARG A 826 31.44 -8.80 -8.68
C ARG A 826 31.82 -8.47 -10.11
N GLY A 827 31.40 -9.28 -11.09
CA GLY A 827 31.65 -9.07 -12.50
C GLY A 827 31.27 -7.69 -13.02
N ALA A 828 31.91 -7.30 -14.11
CA ALA A 828 31.54 -6.11 -14.86
C ALA A 828 30.25 -6.36 -15.67
N LEU A 829 29.54 -5.28 -16.03
CA LEU A 829 28.55 -5.29 -17.10
C LEU A 829 29.27 -4.91 -18.39
N ASN A 830 29.31 -5.82 -19.37
CA ASN A 830 29.93 -5.57 -20.66
C ASN A 830 29.03 -4.69 -21.54
N ALA A 831 29.60 -4.10 -22.60
CA ALA A 831 28.83 -3.38 -23.60
C ALA A 831 27.70 -4.26 -24.19
N GLY A 832 26.48 -3.74 -24.22
CA GLY A 832 25.27 -4.48 -24.60
C GLY A 832 24.69 -5.37 -23.48
N GLY A 833 25.36 -5.44 -22.32
CA GLY A 833 24.94 -6.23 -21.16
C GLY A 833 23.78 -5.62 -20.37
N ILE A 834 23.55 -4.31 -20.51
CA ILE A 834 22.32 -3.64 -20.05
C ILE A 834 21.36 -3.59 -21.23
N THR A 835 20.10 -4.00 -21.05
CA THR A 835 19.11 -4.05 -22.13
C THR A 835 17.76 -3.55 -21.64
N LEU A 836 17.17 -2.60 -22.38
CA LEU A 836 15.79 -2.18 -22.23
C LEU A 836 14.89 -3.03 -23.12
N LYS A 837 13.79 -3.54 -22.60
CA LYS A 837 12.96 -4.53 -23.28
C LYS A 837 11.48 -4.21 -23.19
N ALA A 838 10.76 -4.51 -24.25
CA ALA A 838 9.32 -4.78 -24.26
C ALA A 838 9.11 -6.23 -24.68
N PHE A 839 8.17 -6.94 -24.08
CA PHE A 839 7.90 -8.34 -24.38
C PHE A 839 6.41 -8.61 -24.37
N SER A 840 5.95 -9.45 -25.28
CA SER A 840 4.59 -10.00 -25.24
C SER A 840 4.59 -11.50 -25.52
N SER A 841 3.59 -12.19 -24.98
CA SER A 841 3.31 -13.59 -25.31
C SER A 841 1.81 -13.87 -25.37
N LYS A 842 1.44 -15.05 -25.88
CA LYS A 842 0.05 -15.53 -25.95
C LYS A 842 -0.88 -14.57 -26.71
N GLY A 843 -0.37 -13.93 -27.76
CA GLY A 843 -1.15 -12.99 -28.58
C GLY A 843 -1.33 -11.59 -27.97
N GLY A 844 -0.64 -11.29 -26.86
CA GLY A 844 -0.69 -9.97 -26.23
C GLY A 844 0.14 -8.91 -26.96
N SER A 845 0.17 -7.71 -26.38
CA SER A 845 1.02 -6.61 -26.80
C SER A 845 1.53 -5.82 -25.59
N ALA A 846 2.66 -5.15 -25.77
CA ALA A 846 3.23 -4.21 -24.82
C ALA A 846 3.87 -3.06 -25.59
N SER A 847 3.62 -1.81 -25.18
CA SER A 847 4.32 -0.64 -25.72
C SER A 847 4.65 0.36 -24.63
N THR A 848 5.72 1.12 -24.84
CA THR A 848 6.19 2.16 -23.91
C THR A 848 7.06 3.18 -24.63
N THR A 849 7.34 4.29 -23.96
CA THR A 849 8.37 5.26 -24.35
C THR A 849 9.46 5.31 -23.28
N TRP A 850 10.71 5.01 -23.65
CA TRP A 850 11.87 5.19 -22.76
C TRP A 850 12.39 6.63 -22.89
N THR A 851 12.50 7.33 -21.77
CA THR A 851 12.77 8.78 -21.78
C THR A 851 14.15 9.15 -21.24
N ASN A 852 14.70 8.37 -20.31
CA ASN A 852 16.01 8.66 -19.73
C ASN A 852 16.70 7.40 -19.21
N ILE A 853 18.03 7.37 -19.33
CA ILE A 853 18.90 6.36 -18.72
C ILE A 853 19.98 7.07 -17.91
N SER A 854 20.27 6.58 -16.71
CA SER A 854 21.42 7.04 -15.94
C SER A 854 22.16 5.87 -15.29
N VAL A 855 23.48 5.95 -15.29
CA VAL A 855 24.38 4.99 -14.65
C VAL A 855 25.33 5.76 -13.75
N ARG A 856 25.50 5.32 -12.51
CA ARG A 856 26.65 5.67 -11.67
C ARG A 856 27.46 4.42 -11.39
N ALA A 857 28.78 4.51 -11.38
CA ALA A 857 29.65 3.39 -11.05
C ALA A 857 31.06 3.83 -10.65
N GLU A 858 31.88 2.86 -10.23
CA GLU A 858 33.33 3.07 -10.03
C GLU A 858 34.03 3.43 -11.35
N GLU A 859 33.73 2.68 -12.42
CA GLU A 859 34.20 2.99 -13.77
C GLU A 859 33.09 2.76 -14.80
N ILE A 860 32.94 3.73 -15.70
CA ILE A 860 32.02 3.72 -16.84
C ILE A 860 32.82 4.01 -18.11
N SER A 861 32.62 3.22 -19.15
CA SER A 861 33.14 3.54 -20.48
C SER A 861 32.13 3.24 -21.58
N GLY A 862 32.37 3.77 -22.78
CA GLY A 862 31.45 3.65 -23.92
C GLY A 862 30.37 4.73 -23.95
N VAL A 863 29.39 4.53 -24.83
CA VAL A 863 28.24 5.43 -25.05
C VAL A 863 27.00 4.55 -25.15
N ALA A 864 25.93 4.85 -24.42
CA ALA A 864 24.77 3.97 -24.33
C ALA A 864 24.13 3.68 -25.70
N VAL A 865 24.01 4.72 -26.53
CA VAL A 865 23.41 4.68 -27.86
C VAL A 865 24.39 5.35 -28.83
N PRO A 866 25.40 4.62 -29.35
CA PRO A 866 26.39 5.20 -30.24
C PRO A 866 25.79 5.50 -31.62
N ASP A 867 26.28 6.55 -32.27
CA ASP A 867 25.99 6.82 -33.69
C ASP A 867 26.70 5.75 -34.56
N MET A 868 25.94 4.77 -34.99
CA MET A 868 26.45 3.64 -35.78
C MET A 868 26.92 4.07 -37.18
N GLN A 869 26.40 5.17 -37.71
CA GLN A 869 26.82 5.72 -39.00
C GLN A 869 28.20 6.37 -38.87
N ALA A 870 28.39 7.21 -37.85
CA ALA A 870 29.69 7.81 -37.55
C ALA A 870 30.74 6.75 -37.21
N LEU A 871 30.37 5.74 -36.43
CA LEU A 871 31.26 4.64 -36.05
C LEU A 871 31.73 3.83 -37.26
N ARG A 872 30.83 3.53 -38.21
CA ARG A 872 31.22 2.93 -39.49
C ARG A 872 32.20 3.81 -40.26
N ASN A 873 31.93 5.10 -40.37
CA ASN A 873 32.83 6.02 -41.07
C ASN A 873 34.24 6.02 -40.43
N GLN A 874 34.32 5.95 -39.10
CA GLN A 874 35.59 5.79 -38.38
C GLN A 874 36.28 4.44 -38.68
N LEU A 875 35.52 3.35 -38.83
CA LEU A 875 36.08 2.06 -39.25
C LEU A 875 36.66 2.14 -40.67
N ASP A 876 35.97 2.81 -41.59
CA ASP A 876 36.43 3.05 -42.96
C ASP A 876 37.70 3.91 -43.02
N ASP A 877 37.80 4.93 -42.18
CA ASP A 877 39.00 5.75 -42.09
C ASP A 877 40.16 5.01 -41.42
N SER A 878 39.91 4.31 -40.31
CA SER A 878 40.94 3.52 -39.62
C SER A 878 41.48 2.37 -40.47
N LYS A 879 40.66 1.76 -41.34
CA LYS A 879 41.13 0.76 -42.33
C LYS A 879 42.29 1.30 -43.18
N LYS A 880 42.29 2.59 -43.51
CA LYS A 880 43.34 3.24 -44.32
C LYS A 880 44.68 3.38 -43.58
N LEU A 881 44.67 3.25 -42.25
CA LEU A 881 45.85 3.38 -41.40
C LEU A 881 46.54 2.04 -41.10
N LEU A 882 45.88 0.91 -41.41
CA LEU A 882 46.44 -0.42 -41.25
C LEU A 882 47.61 -0.64 -42.22
N LYS A 883 48.73 -1.18 -41.71
CA LYS A 883 50.04 -1.17 -42.39
C LYS A 883 50.16 -2.19 -43.51
N LYS A 884 49.38 -3.27 -43.44
CA LYS A 884 49.41 -4.40 -44.37
C LYS A 884 48.07 -4.54 -45.05
N SER A 885 48.09 -4.92 -46.32
CA SER A 885 46.89 -5.18 -47.10
C SER A 885 47.12 -6.35 -48.04
N PHE A 886 46.21 -7.31 -47.99
CA PHE A 886 46.10 -8.42 -48.91
C PHE A 886 44.77 -8.30 -49.65
N VAL A 887 44.79 -8.40 -50.98
CA VAL A 887 43.60 -8.34 -51.82
C VAL A 887 43.69 -9.45 -52.85
N HIS A 888 42.67 -10.29 -52.89
CA HIS A 888 42.50 -11.30 -53.92
C HIS A 888 41.23 -11.02 -54.72
N ASP A 889 41.38 -10.86 -56.04
CA ASP A 889 40.30 -10.60 -56.97
C ASP A 889 39.97 -11.90 -57.75
N PHE A 890 38.90 -12.57 -57.33
CA PHE A 890 38.49 -13.86 -57.91
C PHE A 890 37.95 -13.71 -59.34
N THR A 891 37.72 -12.49 -59.84
CA THR A 891 37.34 -12.28 -61.25
C THR A 891 38.55 -12.29 -62.17
N ARG A 892 39.77 -12.25 -61.62
CA ARG A 892 41.03 -12.14 -62.38
C ARG A 892 41.96 -13.33 -62.19
N ALA A 893 41.89 -14.00 -61.05
CA ALA A 893 42.80 -15.08 -60.71
C ALA A 893 42.10 -16.20 -59.92
N ALA A 894 42.61 -17.42 -60.08
CA ALA A 894 42.21 -18.56 -59.26
C ALA A 894 42.75 -18.40 -57.81
N PRO A 895 42.09 -18.99 -56.80
CA PRO A 895 42.59 -19.01 -55.43
C PRO A 895 43.95 -19.69 -55.37
N ASP A 896 44.95 -19.01 -54.82
CA ASP A 896 46.29 -19.56 -54.59
C ASP A 896 46.22 -20.73 -53.60
N THR A 897 46.71 -21.89 -53.98
CA THR A 897 46.67 -23.12 -53.17
C THR A 897 47.55 -23.08 -51.93
N GLU A 898 48.54 -22.18 -51.87
CA GLU A 898 49.34 -21.96 -50.64
C GLU A 898 48.62 -21.04 -49.64
N MET A 899 47.74 -20.16 -50.13
CA MET A 899 47.04 -19.14 -49.33
C MET A 899 45.60 -19.54 -48.99
N PHE A 900 44.98 -20.37 -49.81
CA PHE A 900 43.59 -20.78 -49.69
C PHE A 900 43.42 -22.29 -49.74
N ALA A 901 42.78 -22.85 -48.72
CA ALA A 901 42.31 -24.23 -48.72
C ALA A 901 40.82 -24.29 -49.08
N ARG A 902 40.44 -25.21 -49.98
CA ARG A 902 39.05 -25.44 -50.38
C ARG A 902 38.50 -26.72 -49.74
N ILE A 903 37.30 -26.62 -49.17
CA ILE A 903 36.60 -27.72 -48.48
C ILE A 903 35.30 -28.03 -49.24
N ASN A 904 35.06 -29.32 -49.50
CA ASN A 904 33.92 -29.91 -50.21
C ASN A 904 33.75 -29.49 -51.69
N ASP A 905 33.68 -28.20 -52.00
CA ASP A 905 33.61 -27.72 -53.39
C ASP A 905 35.01 -27.42 -53.94
N THR A 906 35.56 -28.37 -54.71
CA THR A 906 36.90 -28.32 -55.31
C THR A 906 36.89 -28.13 -56.83
N ARG A 907 35.74 -27.78 -57.42
CA ARG A 907 35.62 -27.57 -58.88
C ARG A 907 36.60 -26.49 -59.36
N PRO A 908 37.28 -26.67 -60.51
CA PRO A 908 38.31 -25.74 -60.96
C PRO A 908 37.74 -24.32 -61.17
N TRP A 909 38.53 -23.31 -60.83
CA TRP A 909 38.19 -21.92 -61.13
C TRP A 909 38.19 -21.69 -62.65
N ASN A 910 37.26 -20.90 -63.13
CA ASN A 910 37.12 -20.56 -64.54
C ASN A 910 36.94 -19.05 -64.68
N GLU A 911 37.81 -18.40 -65.46
CA GLU A 911 37.75 -16.97 -65.74
C GLU A 911 36.39 -16.54 -66.31
N ALA A 912 35.73 -17.41 -67.08
CA ALA A 912 34.42 -17.14 -67.67
C ALA A 912 33.26 -17.10 -66.65
N ASP A 913 33.46 -17.60 -65.42
CA ASP A 913 32.46 -17.52 -64.35
C ASP A 913 32.41 -16.12 -63.71
N ASP A 914 33.34 -15.22 -64.06
CA ASP A 914 33.46 -13.86 -63.53
C ASP A 914 33.55 -13.83 -61.99
N GLY A 915 34.28 -14.78 -61.41
CA GLY A 915 34.40 -14.95 -59.96
C GLY A 915 34.58 -16.41 -59.57
N LEU A 916 34.72 -16.68 -58.27
CA LEU A 916 34.76 -18.05 -57.75
C LEU A 916 33.35 -18.49 -57.37
N ARG A 917 32.76 -19.38 -58.18
CA ARG A 917 31.46 -19.98 -57.86
C ARG A 917 31.62 -21.08 -56.81
N MET A 918 31.06 -20.85 -55.64
CA MET A 918 30.99 -21.81 -54.54
C MET A 918 29.57 -22.38 -54.46
N ARG A 919 29.46 -23.72 -54.39
CA ARG A 919 28.18 -24.43 -54.27
C ARG A 919 28.26 -25.42 -53.13
N ASP A 920 27.20 -25.50 -52.35
CA ASP A 920 27.05 -26.48 -51.30
C ASP A 920 25.78 -27.31 -51.54
N ILE A 921 25.87 -28.63 -51.36
CA ILE A 921 24.74 -29.55 -51.49
C ILE A 921 24.44 -30.12 -50.10
N GLY A 922 23.25 -29.81 -49.60
CA GLY A 922 22.85 -30.18 -48.26
C GLY A 922 22.72 -31.68 -48.08
N THR A 923 23.10 -32.15 -46.90
CA THR A 923 23.00 -33.55 -46.48
C THR A 923 22.11 -33.67 -45.23
N GLY A 924 21.96 -34.89 -44.69
CA GLY A 924 21.29 -35.10 -43.41
C GLY A 924 22.13 -34.67 -42.19
N GLU A 925 23.44 -34.49 -42.37
CA GLU A 925 24.38 -34.04 -41.34
C GLU A 925 24.89 -32.62 -41.64
N TRP A 926 25.40 -31.93 -40.61
CA TRP A 926 25.99 -30.60 -40.78
C TRP A 926 27.31 -30.70 -41.55
N GLY A 927 27.41 -29.97 -42.66
CA GLY A 927 28.62 -29.83 -43.47
C GLY A 927 28.52 -28.58 -44.33
N ALA A 928 29.63 -27.98 -44.70
CA ALA A 928 29.63 -26.74 -45.49
C ALA A 928 30.74 -26.77 -46.53
N SER A 929 30.53 -26.06 -47.63
CA SER A 929 31.56 -25.77 -48.61
C SER A 929 32.25 -24.47 -48.19
N ALA A 930 33.58 -24.49 -48.11
CA ALA A 930 34.31 -23.36 -47.55
C ALA A 930 35.60 -23.06 -48.31
N LEU A 931 35.95 -21.78 -48.32
CA LEU A 931 37.26 -21.27 -48.70
C LEU A 931 37.93 -20.75 -47.42
N VAL A 932 39.04 -21.35 -47.03
CA VAL A 932 39.77 -21.01 -45.79
C VAL A 932 41.04 -20.27 -46.17
N ALA A 933 41.15 -19.00 -45.81
CA ALA A 933 42.39 -18.24 -45.96
C ALA A 933 43.36 -18.62 -44.81
N GLN A 934 44.51 -19.18 -45.17
CA GLN A 934 45.52 -19.70 -44.24
C GLN A 934 46.59 -18.65 -43.91
N MET A 935 46.15 -17.45 -43.51
CA MET A 935 47.04 -16.36 -43.10
C MET A 935 46.81 -16.02 -41.63
N PRO A 936 47.86 -16.01 -40.79
CA PRO A 936 47.75 -15.43 -39.46
C PRO A 936 47.56 -13.91 -39.58
N VAL A 937 46.77 -13.32 -38.69
CA VAL A 937 46.60 -11.86 -38.63
C VAL A 937 46.78 -11.42 -37.17
N GLU A 938 47.69 -10.46 -36.97
CA GLU A 938 48.03 -9.89 -35.67
C GLU A 938 47.65 -8.40 -35.62
N GLY A 939 47.37 -7.89 -34.42
CA GLY A 939 46.94 -6.49 -34.24
C GLY A 939 45.57 -6.18 -34.84
N ASP A 940 45.25 -4.90 -35.04
CA ASP A 940 43.94 -4.52 -35.58
C ASP A 940 43.78 -4.98 -37.02
N PHE A 941 42.56 -5.32 -37.43
CA PHE A 941 42.29 -5.82 -38.78
C PHE A 941 40.93 -5.42 -39.34
N ASP A 942 40.79 -5.56 -40.66
CA ASP A 942 39.58 -5.34 -41.42
C ASP A 942 39.49 -6.37 -42.56
N ILE A 943 38.52 -7.27 -42.47
CA ILE A 943 38.33 -8.40 -43.40
C ILE A 943 37.03 -8.19 -44.14
N ARG A 944 37.07 -8.31 -45.47
CA ARG A 944 35.90 -8.11 -46.33
C ARG A 944 35.80 -9.16 -47.43
N LEU A 945 34.58 -9.68 -47.61
CA LEU A 945 34.21 -10.55 -48.71
C LEU A 945 33.13 -9.87 -49.54
N GLU A 946 33.40 -9.65 -50.82
CA GLU A 946 32.42 -9.18 -51.81
C GLU A 946 31.96 -10.35 -52.67
N PHE A 947 30.65 -10.43 -52.91
CA PHE A 947 30.01 -11.51 -53.65
C PHE A 947 28.74 -11.03 -54.35
N ASP A 948 28.25 -11.82 -55.29
CA ASP A 948 26.96 -11.66 -55.95
C ASP A 948 26.32 -13.03 -56.24
N GLU A 949 25.13 -13.04 -56.86
CA GLU A 949 24.37 -14.25 -57.18
C GLU A 949 24.14 -15.20 -55.97
N LEU A 950 24.00 -14.64 -54.76
CA LEU A 950 23.72 -15.44 -53.58
C LEU A 950 22.34 -16.10 -53.68
N LYS A 951 22.33 -17.43 -53.67
CA LYS A 951 21.13 -18.27 -53.59
C LYS A 951 21.28 -19.19 -52.40
N LEU A 952 20.48 -18.97 -51.37
CA LEU A 952 20.39 -19.86 -50.22
C LEU A 952 19.16 -20.76 -50.36
N SER A 953 19.32 -22.05 -50.10
CA SER A 953 18.24 -23.04 -50.14
C SER A 953 18.42 -24.06 -49.02
N SER A 954 17.33 -24.42 -48.36
CA SER A 954 17.31 -25.44 -47.32
C SER A 954 16.04 -26.30 -47.36
N GLY A 955 16.15 -27.51 -46.81
CA GLY A 955 15.08 -28.50 -46.71
C GLY A 955 14.60 -28.65 -45.27
N ASN A 956 13.29 -28.90 -45.07
CA ASN A 956 12.67 -29.18 -43.77
C ASN A 956 13.05 -28.21 -42.63
N GLY A 957 13.10 -26.90 -42.92
CA GLY A 957 13.37 -25.87 -41.89
C GLY A 957 14.80 -25.87 -41.34
N GLN A 958 15.74 -26.58 -41.98
CA GLN A 958 17.17 -26.46 -41.65
C GLN A 958 17.74 -25.11 -42.12
N GLN A 959 18.91 -24.73 -41.61
CA GLN A 959 19.53 -23.44 -41.93
C GLN A 959 20.26 -23.48 -43.29
N ALA A 960 20.29 -22.36 -44.01
CA ALA A 960 21.23 -22.15 -45.11
C ALA A 960 21.91 -20.80 -44.87
N ILE A 961 23.24 -20.74 -44.93
CA ILE A 961 24.01 -19.55 -44.56
C ILE A 961 25.18 -19.29 -45.50
N LEU A 962 25.55 -18.01 -45.64
CA LEU A 962 26.84 -17.53 -46.09
C LEU A 962 27.48 -16.75 -44.94
N ALA A 963 28.71 -17.07 -44.55
CA ALA A 963 29.38 -16.43 -43.42
C ALA A 963 30.87 -16.14 -43.70
N ILE A 964 31.38 -15.07 -43.08
CA ILE A 964 32.81 -14.95 -42.76
C ILE A 964 32.95 -15.24 -41.27
N GLU A 965 33.83 -16.17 -40.93
CA GLU A 965 34.16 -16.56 -39.56
C GLU A 965 35.63 -16.27 -39.27
N VAL A 966 35.90 -15.72 -38.08
CA VAL A 966 37.25 -15.59 -37.52
C VAL A 966 37.31 -16.21 -36.13
N GLN A 967 38.46 -16.76 -35.78
CA GLN A 967 38.68 -17.41 -34.49
C GLN A 967 39.96 -16.87 -33.83
N PRO A 968 39.84 -15.96 -32.83
CA PRO A 968 40.96 -15.57 -32.00
C PRO A 968 41.58 -16.77 -31.27
N THR A 969 42.89 -16.73 -31.11
CA THR A 969 43.69 -17.77 -30.45
C THR A 969 43.63 -17.72 -28.91
N SER A 970 42.84 -16.80 -28.35
CA SER A 970 42.63 -16.66 -26.91
C SER A 970 41.77 -17.76 -26.30
N ASP A 971 41.91 -17.91 -24.98
CA ASP A 971 41.06 -18.74 -24.12
C ASP A 971 40.14 -17.83 -23.28
N PRO A 972 38.81 -18.04 -23.21
CA PRO A 972 38.00 -19.07 -23.87
C PRO A 972 37.99 -18.99 -25.41
N ARG A 973 37.91 -20.15 -26.07
CA ARG A 973 37.86 -20.24 -27.54
C ARG A 973 36.66 -19.47 -28.07
N THR A 974 36.93 -18.36 -28.76
CA THR A 974 35.89 -17.48 -29.29
C THR A 974 35.83 -17.59 -30.81
N THR A 975 34.62 -17.66 -31.36
CA THR A 975 34.35 -17.65 -32.80
C THR A 975 33.50 -16.42 -33.10
N VAL A 976 33.89 -15.58 -34.05
CA VAL A 976 33.16 -14.36 -34.41
C VAL A 976 32.71 -14.44 -35.86
N ASN A 977 31.44 -14.18 -36.11
CA ASN A 977 30.80 -14.33 -37.42
C ASN A 977 30.07 -13.07 -37.86
N SER A 978 30.23 -12.71 -39.14
CA SER A 978 29.28 -11.88 -39.89
C SER A 978 28.66 -12.76 -40.97
N MET A 979 27.33 -12.86 -41.03
CA MET A 979 26.67 -13.83 -41.90
C MET A 979 25.31 -13.39 -42.43
N LEU A 980 24.90 -14.08 -43.50
CA LEU A 980 23.57 -14.05 -44.10
C LEU A 980 22.95 -15.43 -43.98
N GLY A 981 21.76 -15.53 -43.41
CA GLY A 981 21.01 -16.77 -43.28
C GLY A 981 19.64 -16.71 -43.93
N MET A 982 19.17 -17.84 -44.45
CA MET A 982 17.79 -17.96 -44.93
C MET A 982 16.85 -18.24 -43.75
N ASN A 983 15.85 -17.38 -43.55
CA ASN A 983 14.84 -17.52 -42.50
C ASN A 983 13.57 -18.22 -43.02
N ALA A 984 13.12 -17.81 -44.20
CA ALA A 984 12.02 -18.41 -44.95
C ALA A 984 12.41 -18.42 -46.44
N PRO A 985 11.74 -19.20 -47.30
CA PRO A 985 12.02 -19.19 -48.73
C PRO A 985 12.01 -17.76 -49.31
N GLY A 986 13.16 -17.30 -49.81
CA GLY A 986 13.33 -15.96 -50.38
C GLY A 986 13.52 -14.82 -49.36
N VAL A 987 13.58 -15.10 -48.06
CA VAL A 987 13.84 -14.10 -47.02
C VAL A 987 15.22 -14.34 -46.41
N ILE A 988 16.17 -13.47 -46.74
CA ILE A 988 17.54 -13.49 -46.22
C ILE A 988 17.62 -12.55 -45.01
N GLN A 989 18.41 -12.94 -44.02
CA GLN A 989 18.65 -12.15 -42.83
C GLN A 989 20.15 -12.01 -42.56
N ALA A 990 20.59 -10.79 -42.31
CA ALA A 990 21.92 -10.44 -41.86
C ALA A 990 22.03 -10.55 -40.33
N GLU A 991 23.03 -11.26 -39.84
CA GLU A 991 23.30 -11.38 -38.41
C GLU A 991 24.80 -11.36 -38.12
N GLY A 992 25.16 -10.81 -36.97
CA GLY A 992 26.51 -10.88 -36.43
C GLY A 992 26.48 -11.45 -35.02
N TYR A 993 27.28 -12.48 -34.76
CA TYR A 993 27.42 -13.00 -33.41
C TYR A 993 28.82 -13.53 -33.12
N ALA A 994 29.14 -13.54 -31.85
CA ALA A 994 30.28 -14.25 -31.32
C ALA A 994 29.83 -15.42 -30.44
N ARG A 995 30.49 -16.55 -30.61
CA ARG A 995 30.30 -17.77 -29.83
C ARG A 995 31.55 -18.02 -29.01
N VAL A 996 31.44 -17.95 -27.71
CA VAL A 996 32.52 -18.19 -26.75
C VAL A 996 32.33 -19.58 -26.16
N ARG A 997 33.28 -20.49 -26.37
CA ARG A 997 33.31 -21.81 -25.75
C ARG A 997 34.10 -21.72 -24.45
N MET A 998 33.39 -21.86 -23.34
CA MET A 998 33.97 -21.79 -22.00
C MET A 998 34.82 -23.03 -21.68
N PRO A 999 35.70 -22.98 -20.66
CA PRO A 999 36.56 -24.10 -20.27
C PRO A 999 35.81 -25.38 -19.89
N ASP A 1000 34.56 -25.26 -19.43
CA ASP A 1000 33.66 -26.37 -19.08
C ASP A 1000 32.99 -27.03 -20.31
N GLY A 1001 33.21 -26.49 -21.51
CA GLY A 1001 32.64 -26.98 -22.76
C GLY A 1001 31.32 -26.32 -23.17
N SER A 1002 30.71 -25.47 -22.33
CA SER A 1002 29.50 -24.71 -22.65
C SER A 1002 29.75 -23.62 -23.69
N GLN A 1003 28.70 -23.16 -24.38
CA GLN A 1003 28.78 -22.13 -25.42
C GLN A 1003 27.93 -20.93 -25.05
N TRP A 1004 28.57 -19.76 -24.97
CA TRP A 1004 27.91 -18.46 -24.81
C TRP A 1004 27.81 -17.75 -26.16
N PHE A 1005 26.67 -17.13 -26.44
CA PHE A 1005 26.43 -16.41 -27.67
C PHE A 1005 26.18 -14.92 -27.39
N ASN A 1006 26.95 -14.05 -28.05
CA ASN A 1006 26.73 -12.62 -28.07
C ASN A 1006 26.43 -12.19 -29.51
N GLY A 1007 25.15 -12.02 -29.84
CA GLY A 1007 24.71 -11.70 -31.21
C GLY A 1007 23.57 -10.70 -31.23
N THR A 1008 23.24 -10.18 -32.41
CA THR A 1008 22.13 -9.24 -32.63
C THR A 1008 20.96 -9.91 -33.32
N GLU A 1009 19.87 -9.17 -33.52
CA GLU A 1009 18.80 -9.71 -34.34
C GLU A 1009 19.22 -9.81 -35.80
N ARG A 1010 18.66 -10.83 -36.42
CA ARG A 1010 18.61 -11.06 -37.84
C ARG A 1010 17.88 -9.93 -38.57
N HIS A 1011 18.64 -9.01 -39.16
CA HIS A 1011 18.11 -7.93 -39.99
C HIS A 1011 17.71 -8.48 -41.35
N THR A 1012 16.42 -8.47 -41.70
CA THR A 1012 15.99 -8.86 -43.04
C THR A 1012 16.60 -7.94 -44.08
N VAL A 1013 17.30 -8.55 -45.04
CA VAL A 1013 17.87 -7.89 -46.21
C VAL A 1013 17.26 -8.51 -47.45
N THR A 1014 16.98 -7.71 -48.48
CA THR A 1014 16.41 -8.23 -49.73
C THR A 1014 17.48 -9.01 -50.49
N ALA A 1015 18.68 -8.47 -50.50
CA ALA A 1015 19.90 -9.06 -51.02
C ALA A 1015 21.10 -8.36 -50.39
N ALA A 1016 22.29 -8.94 -50.51
CA ALA A 1016 23.51 -8.36 -49.96
C ALA A 1016 24.68 -8.66 -50.88
N THR A 1017 25.67 -7.77 -50.86
CA THR A 1017 26.83 -7.80 -51.75
C THR A 1017 28.15 -7.94 -51.01
N ALA A 1018 28.15 -7.75 -49.68
CA ALA A 1018 29.36 -7.91 -48.89
C ALA A 1018 29.11 -8.33 -47.44
N LEU A 1019 30.07 -9.07 -46.90
CA LEU A 1019 30.25 -9.36 -45.48
C LEU A 1019 31.57 -8.76 -45.02
N ARG A 1020 31.61 -8.20 -43.81
CA ARG A 1020 32.82 -7.60 -43.25
C ARG A 1020 32.94 -7.82 -41.74
N ILE A 1021 34.16 -8.07 -41.28
CA ILE A 1021 34.53 -8.11 -39.86
C ILE A 1021 35.72 -7.19 -39.65
N ALA A 1022 35.59 -6.23 -38.75
CA ALA A 1022 36.72 -5.40 -38.31
C ALA A 1022 37.00 -5.62 -36.82
N ARG A 1023 38.27 -5.52 -36.41
CA ARG A 1023 38.67 -5.51 -35.00
C ARG A 1023 39.49 -4.27 -34.67
N ARG A 1024 39.16 -3.59 -33.58
CA ARG A 1024 39.95 -2.51 -32.98
C ARG A 1024 40.17 -2.80 -31.49
N GLY A 1025 41.41 -3.06 -31.09
CA GLY A 1025 41.75 -3.61 -29.78
C GLY A 1025 41.08 -4.96 -29.55
N GLU A 1026 40.21 -5.04 -28.53
CA GLU A 1026 39.45 -6.25 -28.20
C GLU A 1026 38.07 -6.28 -28.87
N ARG A 1027 37.65 -5.18 -29.52
CA ARG A 1027 36.30 -4.98 -30.06
C ARG A 1027 36.19 -5.45 -31.49
N PHE A 1028 35.19 -6.30 -31.74
CA PHE A 1028 34.80 -6.79 -33.05
C PHE A 1028 33.56 -6.04 -33.55
N PHE A 1029 33.55 -5.74 -34.83
CA PHE A 1029 32.46 -5.09 -35.56
C PHE A 1029 32.05 -5.99 -36.72
N MET A 1030 30.82 -6.51 -36.68
CA MET A 1030 30.27 -7.35 -37.73
C MET A 1030 29.37 -6.50 -38.61
N MET A 1031 29.62 -6.56 -39.91
CA MET A 1031 28.99 -5.68 -40.89
C MET A 1031 28.51 -6.44 -42.13
N VAL A 1032 27.42 -5.95 -42.72
CA VAL A 1032 26.83 -6.46 -43.97
C VAL A 1032 26.50 -5.28 -44.87
N ARG A 1033 26.68 -5.45 -46.19
CA ARG A 1033 26.22 -4.48 -47.19
C ARG A 1033 25.00 -5.01 -47.91
N ASP A 1034 23.84 -4.38 -47.69
CA ASP A 1034 22.63 -4.64 -48.49
C ASP A 1034 22.87 -4.19 -49.94
N GLU A 1035 22.33 -4.91 -50.92
CA GLU A 1035 22.43 -4.55 -52.34
C GLU A 1035 21.83 -3.17 -52.65
N ALA A 1036 20.80 -2.75 -51.90
CA ALA A 1036 20.18 -1.44 -52.03
C ALA A 1036 21.01 -0.30 -51.38
N GLU A 1037 22.01 -0.62 -50.57
CA GLU A 1037 22.80 0.35 -49.81
C GLU A 1037 24.21 0.54 -50.41
N GLN A 1038 24.70 1.78 -50.38
CA GLN A 1038 26.05 2.09 -50.86
C GLN A 1038 27.14 1.79 -49.82
N HIS A 1039 26.78 1.66 -48.56
CA HIS A 1039 27.71 1.56 -47.43
C HIS A 1039 27.43 0.28 -46.63
N ASP A 1040 28.43 -0.17 -45.87
CA ASP A 1040 28.24 -1.29 -44.95
C ASP A 1040 27.34 -0.85 -43.78
N ARG A 1041 26.57 -1.77 -43.21
CA ARG A 1041 25.81 -1.55 -41.98
C ARG A 1041 26.43 -2.38 -40.87
N ILE A 1042 26.71 -1.78 -39.72
CA ILE A 1042 27.12 -2.52 -38.53
C ILE A 1042 25.88 -3.23 -37.98
N VAL A 1043 25.90 -4.55 -38.05
CA VAL A 1043 24.80 -5.40 -37.57
C VAL A 1043 25.06 -5.90 -36.17
N SER A 1044 26.31 -5.99 -35.71
CA SER A 1044 26.67 -6.43 -34.37
C SER A 1044 28.04 -5.90 -33.93
N MET A 1045 28.24 -5.81 -32.62
CA MET A 1045 29.51 -5.45 -32.00
C MET A 1045 29.73 -6.28 -30.74
N SER A 1046 30.97 -6.64 -30.45
CA SER A 1046 31.29 -7.37 -29.21
C SER A 1046 32.76 -7.32 -28.84
N ASP A 1047 33.04 -7.25 -27.54
CA ASP A 1047 34.40 -7.27 -27.01
C ASP A 1047 34.81 -8.69 -26.61
N HIS A 1048 35.99 -9.13 -27.06
CA HIS A 1048 36.49 -10.49 -26.81
C HIS A 1048 37.97 -10.57 -26.51
N SER A 1049 38.82 -10.24 -27.48
CA SER A 1049 40.25 -10.53 -27.40
C SER A 1049 41.04 -9.81 -28.48
N ASN A 1050 42.21 -9.31 -28.12
CA ASN A 1050 43.20 -8.77 -29.04
C ASN A 1050 44.21 -9.82 -29.54
N ALA A 1051 44.02 -11.11 -29.20
CA ALA A 1051 44.90 -12.20 -29.63
C ALA A 1051 44.88 -12.40 -31.17
N PRO A 1052 45.96 -12.95 -31.77
CA PRO A 1052 46.00 -13.26 -33.20
C PRO A 1052 44.86 -14.18 -33.65
N ILE A 1053 44.47 -14.07 -34.92
CA ILE A 1053 43.60 -15.06 -35.60
C ILE A 1053 44.46 -15.91 -36.53
N ASN A 1054 44.21 -17.22 -36.58
CA ASN A 1054 45.03 -18.17 -37.37
C ASN A 1054 44.39 -18.61 -38.70
N GLY A 1055 43.19 -18.13 -38.99
CA GLY A 1055 42.49 -18.46 -40.22
C GLY A 1055 41.17 -17.71 -40.35
N ILE A 1056 40.78 -17.46 -41.59
CA ILE A 1056 39.53 -16.79 -41.94
C ILE A 1056 38.73 -17.76 -42.81
N ILE A 1057 37.52 -18.11 -42.37
CA ILE A 1057 36.68 -19.10 -43.04
C ILE A 1057 35.55 -18.37 -43.77
N MET A 1058 35.50 -18.51 -45.08
CA MET A 1058 34.37 -18.09 -45.91
C MET A 1058 33.51 -19.33 -46.19
N MET A 1059 32.34 -19.41 -45.55
CA MET A 1059 31.54 -20.63 -45.47
C MET A 1059 30.20 -20.47 -46.16
N LEU A 1060 29.83 -21.43 -46.99
CA LEU A 1060 28.48 -21.60 -47.55
C LEU A 1060 27.92 -22.94 -47.08
N HIS A 1061 26.76 -22.90 -46.44
CA HIS A 1061 26.06 -24.09 -45.97
C HIS A 1061 24.63 -24.15 -46.50
N SER A 1062 24.20 -25.35 -46.88
CA SER A 1062 22.83 -25.69 -47.23
C SER A 1062 22.30 -26.80 -46.33
N GLY A 1063 21.29 -26.51 -45.53
CA GLY A 1063 20.69 -27.50 -44.64
C GLY A 1063 19.67 -28.36 -45.37
N GLY A 1064 19.64 -29.65 -45.07
CA GLY A 1064 18.61 -30.58 -45.54
C GLY A 1064 19.02 -31.27 -46.83
N ALA A 1065 18.87 -32.60 -46.82
CA ALA A 1065 19.29 -33.47 -47.91
C ALA A 1065 18.71 -33.03 -49.26
N GLY A 1066 19.60 -32.77 -50.23
CA GLY A 1066 19.23 -32.42 -51.61
C GLY A 1066 18.97 -30.92 -51.86
N SER A 1067 19.07 -30.07 -50.83
CA SER A 1067 19.01 -28.61 -50.98
C SER A 1067 20.32 -28.08 -51.56
N GLU A 1068 20.27 -27.00 -52.31
CA GLU A 1068 21.47 -26.43 -52.96
C GLU A 1068 21.54 -24.94 -52.77
N SER A 1069 22.60 -24.48 -52.10
CA SER A 1069 22.98 -23.08 -52.06
C SER A 1069 24.16 -22.82 -52.98
N SER A 1070 24.24 -21.62 -53.52
CA SER A 1070 25.36 -21.17 -54.34
C SER A 1070 25.63 -19.68 -54.13
N VAL A 1071 26.87 -19.28 -54.31
CA VAL A 1071 27.30 -17.88 -54.31
C VAL A 1071 28.45 -17.71 -55.28
N ARG A 1072 28.60 -16.54 -55.88
CA ARG A 1072 29.79 -16.18 -56.65
C ARG A 1072 30.61 -15.16 -55.85
N LEU A 1073 31.78 -15.58 -55.38
CA LEU A 1073 32.72 -14.72 -54.68
C LEU A 1073 33.46 -13.86 -55.70
N LYS A 1074 33.52 -12.56 -55.46
CA LYS A 1074 34.12 -11.57 -56.37
C LYS A 1074 35.48 -11.12 -55.86
N LYS A 1075 35.56 -10.75 -54.58
CA LYS A 1075 36.78 -10.17 -54.00
C LYS A 1075 36.91 -10.48 -52.52
N PHE A 1076 38.14 -10.74 -52.07
CA PHE A 1076 38.48 -10.91 -50.67
C PHE A 1076 39.61 -9.95 -50.28
N GLU A 1077 39.41 -9.19 -49.21
CA GLU A 1077 40.37 -8.19 -48.71
C GLU A 1077 40.66 -8.42 -47.23
N VAL A 1078 41.92 -8.27 -46.84
CA VAL A 1078 42.38 -8.25 -45.45
C VAL A 1078 43.34 -7.09 -45.27
N HIS A 1079 42.99 -6.13 -44.42
CA HIS A 1079 43.90 -5.10 -43.94
C HIS A 1079 44.27 -5.37 -42.49
N SER A 1080 45.53 -5.22 -42.10
CA SER A 1080 45.96 -5.43 -40.71
C SER A 1080 47.18 -4.60 -40.30
N ASP A 1081 47.43 -4.50 -39.00
CA ASP A 1081 48.68 -3.91 -38.48
C ASP A 1081 49.90 -4.78 -38.80
N GLU A 1082 49.78 -6.08 -38.56
CA GLU A 1082 50.81 -7.08 -38.78
C GLU A 1082 50.17 -8.31 -39.46
N GLN A 1083 50.91 -8.92 -40.40
CA GLN A 1083 50.39 -9.92 -41.34
C GLN A 1083 51.50 -10.91 -41.67
#